data_AF-A0A7X9IXX4-F1
#
_entry.id   AF-A0A7X9IXX4-F1
#
_cell.length_a   1.000
_cell.length_b   1.000
_cell.length_c   1.000
_cell.angle_alpha   90.00
_cell.angle_beta   90.00
_cell.angle_gamma   90.00
#
_symmetry.space_group_name_H-M   'P 1'
#
loop_
_entity.id
_entity.type
_entity.pdbx_description
1 polymer ?
#
loop_
_entity_poly.entity_id
_entity_poly.type
_entity_poly.pdbx_seq_one_letter_code
_entity_poly.pdbx_strand_id
1 'polypeptide(L)'
;MTLRAAPRTTASRLRLLLVEFLFDDPYGRDKSEMFPFFLGQARALGVEAAWRFAGLYSRDTSGHLDRHTVHPSPAETRMLLGAVREFRPSHLIFSEAIGEELQRRIAGAFPGLRLISIWDDPEVRSLYCPADWLPRRLGLPADPWRGRWLLDAVEPRYENRLIPPPRGRAAPPRPYIAVIGGPVCLYGRPLARNPFYAGVELPAGVGSIGCAFCRKRELVYRLETPPVELALRQCRAAAATTDRFSGDTYLIRAARVALRFGDFAQGVLDSGLPPSRFLFSYRVDELLRVADQVTKKLPALARAGHRLRIYNPGIENFSARENERFNKGITPEQVDRAVEQIRRWAQAYPDTFSFESFGMILFTPWTTLDDVAINYRRLQRFTFPEIGMEWRRLRSKLQVLPETAIARLAARDGALVDSFDGFFFWDGRCVGDPRQVELPWRFLDPRTAVYYELVWRLTAAQEPGCRPADPLARRAAALFRSRPDRWPHVLDFLLEALETARRDPPPADPTELLERVRRAVPPAPSPGPRRNHRGGRPRPSAPGVRRAVTPLERRLRALAPRLRARLARLLSSADSPLPGWRFDDLAARAGNGAFGLALALRRGKERLDLRLTPADVPGPAFVEHGPLKLWFAETTPLDTPEKQAGVRELARRLAAWLARPSR
;
A
#
# COMPACT_ATOMS: atom_id res chain seq x y z
N MET A 1 55.78 18.15 -29.86
CA MET A 1 55.41 16.77 -29.43
C MET A 1 53.90 16.63 -29.44
N THR A 2 53.35 16.09 -30.53
CA THR A 2 51.94 15.71 -30.65
C THR A 2 51.72 14.47 -29.80
N LEU A 3 51.04 14.62 -28.66
CA LEU A 3 50.57 13.51 -27.83
C LEU A 3 49.62 12.66 -28.67
N ARG A 4 50.12 11.56 -29.25
CA ARG A 4 49.28 10.51 -29.83
C ARG A 4 48.39 9.98 -28.72
N ALA A 5 47.10 10.29 -28.80
CA ALA A 5 46.09 9.74 -27.90
C ALA A 5 46.21 8.21 -27.90
N ALA A 6 46.36 7.62 -26.71
CA ALA A 6 46.41 6.17 -26.54
C ALA A 6 45.20 5.51 -27.23
N PRO A 7 45.35 4.34 -27.86
CA PRO A 7 44.28 3.66 -28.56
C PRO A 7 43.10 3.45 -27.59
N ARG A 8 41.95 4.03 -27.95
CA ARG A 8 40.68 3.87 -27.25
C ARG A 8 40.37 2.37 -27.15
N THR A 9 40.47 1.83 -25.94
CA THR A 9 40.06 0.45 -25.61
C THR A 9 38.62 0.21 -26.05
N THR A 10 38.28 -1.03 -26.43
CA THR A 10 36.93 -1.41 -26.90
C THR A 10 35.82 -0.98 -25.93
N ALA A 11 36.13 -1.00 -24.62
CA ALA A 11 35.25 -0.51 -23.57
C ALA A 11 34.90 0.98 -23.66
N SER A 12 35.83 1.85 -24.09
CA SER A 12 35.61 3.30 -24.22
C SER A 12 34.64 3.71 -25.33
N ARG A 13 34.19 2.75 -26.16
CA ARG A 13 33.15 2.97 -27.17
C ARG A 13 31.76 2.54 -26.69
N LEU A 14 31.66 1.78 -25.60
CA LEU A 14 30.38 1.29 -25.11
C LEU A 14 29.70 2.35 -24.26
N ARG A 15 28.39 2.49 -24.52
CA ARG A 15 27.49 3.37 -23.78
C ARG A 15 26.25 2.59 -23.37
N LEU A 16 25.93 2.59 -22.08
CA LEU A 16 24.85 1.81 -21.47
C LEU A 16 23.77 2.72 -20.90
N LEU A 17 22.54 2.58 -21.37
CA LEU A 17 21.38 3.26 -20.80
C LEU A 17 20.53 2.24 -20.04
N LEU A 18 20.35 2.45 -18.75
CA LEU A 18 19.42 1.70 -17.89
C LEU A 18 18.13 2.51 -17.79
N VAL A 19 17.00 1.95 -18.22
CA VAL A 19 15.69 2.62 -18.17
C VAL A 19 14.75 1.85 -17.29
N GLU A 20 14.15 2.56 -16.36
CA GLU A 20 13.22 2.01 -15.40
C GLU A 20 11.88 2.73 -15.41
N PHE A 21 10.79 1.99 -15.43
CA PHE A 21 9.46 2.58 -15.55
C PHE A 21 8.83 2.89 -14.19
N LEU A 22 8.29 4.10 -14.01
CA LEU A 22 7.52 4.49 -12.84
C LEU A 22 6.04 4.44 -13.19
N PHE A 23 5.23 3.80 -12.34
CA PHE A 23 3.77 3.71 -12.56
C PHE A 23 3.04 4.65 -11.61
N ASP A 24 1.93 5.22 -12.06
CA ASP A 24 1.07 6.09 -11.24
C ASP A 24 0.35 5.35 -10.10
N ASP A 25 0.39 4.02 -10.06
CA ASP A 25 -0.16 3.26 -8.95
C ASP A 25 0.76 3.28 -7.72
N PRO A 26 0.21 3.37 -6.49
CA PRO A 26 1.00 3.49 -5.27
C PRO A 26 1.90 2.27 -4.99
N TYR A 27 1.65 1.14 -5.65
CA TYR A 27 2.39 -0.11 -5.49
C TYR A 27 3.58 -0.19 -6.47
N GLY A 28 3.60 0.63 -7.51
CA GLY A 28 4.68 0.76 -8.48
C GLY A 28 5.83 1.67 -8.01
N ARG A 29 5.97 1.93 -6.70
CA ARG A 29 7.10 2.69 -6.13
C ARG A 29 8.32 1.82 -5.82
N ASP A 30 8.15 0.51 -5.80
CA ASP A 30 9.22 -0.47 -5.68
C ASP A 30 9.90 -0.63 -7.05
N LYS A 31 11.23 -0.67 -7.04
CA LYS A 31 12.08 -0.51 -8.23
C LYS A 31 13.20 -1.55 -8.30
N SER A 32 13.82 -1.65 -9.47
CA SER A 32 14.90 -2.52 -9.88
C SER A 32 15.98 -2.56 -8.81
N GLU A 33 16.01 -3.71 -8.17
CA GLU A 33 16.99 -4.09 -7.17
C GLU A 33 18.42 -4.06 -7.76
N MET A 34 18.57 -4.27 -9.08
CA MET A 34 19.87 -4.53 -9.71
C MET A 34 20.53 -3.32 -10.37
N PHE A 35 19.76 -2.32 -10.78
CA PHE A 35 20.29 -1.19 -11.55
C PHE A 35 21.40 -0.40 -10.83
N PRO A 36 21.35 -0.19 -9.49
CA PRO A 36 22.46 0.43 -8.81
C PRO A 36 23.78 -0.34 -8.98
N PHE A 37 23.71 -1.66 -8.98
CA PHE A 37 24.88 -2.53 -9.15
C PHE A 37 25.32 -2.58 -10.62
N PHE A 38 24.40 -2.69 -11.58
CA PHE A 38 24.78 -2.60 -13.01
C PHE A 38 25.43 -1.27 -13.35
N LEU A 39 24.96 -0.16 -12.79
CA LEU A 39 25.60 1.15 -12.96
C LEU A 39 27.01 1.18 -12.36
N GLY A 40 27.19 0.66 -11.15
CA GLY A 40 28.50 0.53 -10.50
C GLY A 40 29.48 -0.33 -11.30
N GLN A 41 29.01 -1.47 -11.78
CA GLN A 41 29.81 -2.41 -12.56
C GLN A 41 30.19 -1.84 -13.93
N ALA A 42 29.25 -1.22 -14.65
CA ALA A 42 29.54 -0.58 -15.93
C ALA A 42 30.66 0.45 -15.80
N ARG A 43 30.62 1.27 -14.74
CA ARG A 43 31.69 2.25 -14.47
C ARG A 43 33.03 1.59 -14.14
N ALA A 44 33.04 0.52 -13.35
CA ALA A 44 34.25 -0.24 -13.06
C ALA A 44 34.86 -0.87 -14.33
N LEU A 45 34.03 -1.19 -15.32
CA LEU A 45 34.45 -1.68 -16.64
C LEU A 45 34.86 -0.56 -17.62
N GLY A 46 34.80 0.71 -17.21
CA GLY A 46 35.10 1.85 -18.08
C GLY A 46 34.01 2.15 -19.13
N VAL A 47 32.80 1.63 -18.94
CA VAL A 47 31.64 1.88 -19.81
C VAL A 47 30.92 3.15 -19.37
N GLU A 48 30.64 4.04 -20.30
CA GLU A 48 29.82 5.23 -19.99
C GLU A 48 28.37 4.78 -19.75
N ALA A 49 27.84 5.02 -18.55
CA ALA A 49 26.53 4.50 -18.17
C ALA A 49 25.64 5.55 -17.52
N ALA A 50 24.34 5.49 -17.81
CA ALA A 50 23.32 6.34 -17.23
C ALA A 50 22.09 5.53 -16.81
N TRP A 51 21.50 5.89 -15.65
CA TRP A 51 20.22 5.36 -15.19
C TRP A 51 19.14 6.44 -15.27
N ARG A 52 18.00 6.09 -15.88
CA ARG A 52 16.89 6.99 -16.12
C ARG A 52 15.56 6.35 -15.70
N PHE A 53 14.70 7.15 -15.06
CA PHE A 53 13.33 6.79 -14.79
C PHE A 53 12.39 7.34 -15.86
N ALA A 54 11.50 6.53 -16.39
CA ALA A 54 10.45 6.92 -17.32
C ALA A 54 9.08 6.81 -16.62
N GLY A 55 8.42 7.95 -16.36
CA GLY A 55 7.05 7.94 -15.84
C GLY A 55 6.05 7.44 -16.88
N LEU A 56 5.25 6.45 -16.50
CA LEU A 56 4.12 5.92 -17.26
C LEU A 56 2.82 6.39 -16.59
N TYR A 57 2.08 7.23 -17.31
CA TYR A 57 0.90 7.95 -16.89
C TYR A 57 -0.41 7.35 -17.41
N SER A 58 -0.32 6.30 -18.23
CA SER A 58 -1.47 5.47 -18.63
C SER A 58 -1.08 4.01 -18.47
N ARG A 59 -1.59 3.38 -17.40
CA ARG A 59 -1.62 1.92 -17.34
C ARG A 59 -3.01 1.52 -17.76
N ASP A 60 -3.13 0.84 -18.90
CA ASP A 60 -4.35 0.08 -19.16
C ASP A 60 -4.34 -1.11 -18.19
N THR A 61 -4.95 -0.92 -17.02
CA THR A 61 -5.08 -1.98 -16.01
C THR A 61 -6.28 -2.89 -16.27
N SER A 62 -6.96 -2.74 -17.42
CA SER A 62 -8.19 -3.48 -17.69
C SER A 62 -7.95 -4.95 -18.10
N GLY A 63 -6.73 -5.32 -18.50
CA GLY A 63 -6.38 -6.68 -18.94
C GLY A 63 -5.50 -7.48 -17.95
N HIS A 64 -5.85 -8.75 -17.75
CA HIS A 64 -5.16 -9.73 -16.87
C HIS A 64 -3.68 -9.98 -17.21
N LEU A 65 -3.26 -9.78 -18.46
CA LEU A 65 -1.96 -10.25 -18.97
C LEU A 65 -0.93 -9.13 -19.17
N ASP A 66 -1.39 -7.88 -19.23
CA ASP A 66 -0.56 -6.79 -19.76
C ASP A 66 0.00 -5.85 -18.68
N ARG A 67 -0.23 -6.17 -17.41
CA ARG A 67 0.25 -5.34 -16.30
C ARG A 67 1.78 -5.23 -16.30
N HIS A 68 2.50 -6.32 -16.59
CA HIS A 68 3.95 -6.37 -16.47
C HIS A 68 4.69 -6.10 -17.78
N THR A 69 3.95 -5.89 -18.86
CA THR A 69 4.47 -5.42 -20.14
C THR A 69 4.18 -3.93 -20.28
N VAL A 70 5.20 -3.15 -20.57
CA VAL A 70 5.09 -1.71 -20.67
C VAL A 70 4.67 -1.31 -22.08
N HIS A 71 3.48 -0.70 -22.17
CA HIS A 71 2.91 -0.13 -23.39
C HIS A 71 2.77 1.38 -23.27
N PRO A 72 3.84 2.15 -23.54
CA PRO A 72 3.78 3.59 -23.42
C PRO A 72 2.88 4.19 -24.51
N SER A 73 2.14 5.23 -24.15
CA SER A 73 1.43 6.07 -25.10
C SER A 73 2.38 6.67 -26.15
N PRO A 74 1.87 7.19 -27.28
CA PRO A 74 2.71 7.85 -28.27
C PRO A 74 3.55 9.01 -27.72
N ALA A 75 3.06 9.73 -26.71
CA ALA A 75 3.80 10.83 -26.07
C ALA A 75 4.96 10.31 -25.20
N GLU A 76 4.72 9.29 -24.38
CA GLU A 76 5.74 8.64 -23.55
C GLU A 76 6.80 7.93 -24.41
N THR A 77 6.37 7.32 -25.52
CA THR A 77 7.27 6.74 -26.53
C THR A 77 8.22 7.80 -27.08
N ARG A 78 7.71 8.96 -27.52
CA ARG A 78 8.56 10.05 -28.02
C ARG A 78 9.54 10.56 -26.96
N MET A 79 9.08 10.68 -25.71
CA MET A 79 9.90 11.07 -24.57
C MET A 79 11.08 10.08 -24.38
N LEU A 80 10.78 8.78 -24.35
CA LEU A 80 11.79 7.73 -24.19
C LEU A 80 12.79 7.72 -25.37
N LEU A 81 12.30 7.77 -26.61
CA LEU A 81 13.18 7.83 -27.80
C LEU A 81 14.04 9.12 -27.80
N GLY A 82 13.53 10.22 -27.25
CA GLY A 82 14.30 11.45 -27.05
C GLY A 82 15.50 11.23 -26.12
N ALA A 83 15.28 10.58 -24.97
CA ALA A 83 16.36 10.26 -24.03
C ALA A 83 17.40 9.29 -24.62
N VAL A 84 16.95 8.30 -25.40
CA VAL A 84 17.85 7.39 -26.13
C VAL A 84 18.69 8.18 -27.15
N ARG A 85 18.09 9.10 -27.91
CA ARG A 85 18.81 9.93 -28.89
C ARG A 85 19.82 10.88 -28.25
N GLU A 86 19.47 11.47 -27.10
CA GLU A 86 20.34 12.37 -26.35
C GLU A 86 21.59 11.63 -25.84
N PHE A 87 21.38 10.47 -25.21
CA PHE A 87 22.49 9.69 -24.63
C PHE A 87 23.27 8.89 -25.67
N ARG A 88 22.66 8.51 -26.80
CA ARG A 88 23.25 7.68 -27.87
C ARG A 88 23.84 6.35 -27.33
N PRO A 89 23.07 5.52 -26.62
CA PRO A 89 23.57 4.26 -26.10
C PRO A 89 23.92 3.28 -27.22
N SER A 90 24.86 2.39 -26.91
CA SER A 90 25.11 1.15 -27.66
C SER A 90 24.23 0.00 -27.13
N HIS A 91 23.86 0.06 -25.85
CA HIS A 91 23.06 -0.94 -25.15
C HIS A 91 21.99 -0.24 -24.31
N LEU A 92 20.76 -0.76 -24.36
CA LEU A 92 19.61 -0.28 -23.60
C LEU A 92 19.04 -1.44 -22.79
N ILE A 93 19.03 -1.30 -21.46
CA ILE A 93 18.48 -2.30 -20.53
C ILE A 93 17.21 -1.74 -19.88
N PHE A 94 16.11 -2.48 -19.97
CA PHE A 94 14.85 -2.18 -19.28
C PHE A 94 14.64 -3.05 -18.06
N SER A 95 14.08 -2.48 -16.98
CA SER A 95 13.72 -3.24 -15.78
C SER A 95 12.45 -4.08 -15.91
N GLU A 96 11.59 -3.72 -16.87
CA GLU A 96 10.33 -4.38 -17.16
C GLU A 96 10.32 -4.90 -18.60
N ALA A 97 9.46 -5.88 -18.87
CA ALA A 97 9.14 -6.26 -20.25
C ALA A 97 8.49 -5.07 -20.97
N ILE A 98 8.81 -4.89 -22.26
CA ILE A 98 8.23 -3.82 -23.08
C ILE A 98 7.47 -4.41 -24.26
N GLY A 99 6.35 -3.78 -24.64
CA GLY A 99 5.51 -4.26 -25.73
C GLY A 99 6.21 -4.23 -27.09
N GLU A 100 5.80 -5.12 -28.00
CA GLU A 100 6.39 -5.27 -29.34
C GLU A 100 6.42 -3.97 -30.13
N GLU A 101 5.39 -3.14 -30.02
CA GLU A 101 5.33 -1.86 -30.71
C GLU A 101 6.46 -0.92 -30.27
N LEU A 102 6.77 -0.86 -28.97
CA LEU A 102 7.88 -0.06 -28.47
C LEU A 102 9.22 -0.64 -28.95
N GLN A 103 9.37 -1.96 -28.93
CA GLN A 103 10.57 -2.65 -29.44
C GLN A 103 10.82 -2.30 -30.92
N ARG A 104 9.78 -2.41 -31.77
CA ARG A 104 9.86 -2.04 -33.20
C ARG A 104 10.26 -0.60 -33.41
N ARG A 105 9.67 0.33 -32.65
CA ARG A 105 10.01 1.76 -32.73
C ARG A 105 11.44 2.06 -32.34
N ILE A 106 11.94 1.42 -31.29
CA ILE A 106 13.34 1.54 -30.87
C ILE A 106 14.27 1.00 -31.96
N ALA A 107 14.00 -0.20 -32.47
CA ALA A 107 14.80 -0.84 -33.52
C ALA A 107 14.83 -0.01 -34.81
N GLY A 108 13.69 0.54 -35.24
CA GLY A 108 13.60 1.39 -36.42
C GLY A 108 14.29 2.75 -36.24
N ALA A 109 14.22 3.35 -35.06
CA ALA A 109 14.84 4.64 -34.79
C ALA A 109 16.36 4.56 -34.52
N PHE A 110 16.85 3.42 -34.05
CA PHE A 110 18.25 3.23 -33.66
C PHE A 110 18.80 1.89 -34.19
N PRO A 111 19.07 1.78 -35.50
CA PRO A 111 19.67 0.59 -36.08
C PRO A 111 21.04 0.31 -35.43
N GLY A 112 21.19 -0.85 -34.79
CA GLY A 112 22.41 -1.26 -34.08
C GLY A 112 22.39 -1.08 -32.56
N LEU A 113 21.34 -0.46 -31.99
CA LEU A 113 21.14 -0.47 -30.54
C LEU A 113 20.80 -1.88 -30.06
N ARG A 114 21.54 -2.40 -29.08
CA ARG A 114 21.23 -3.68 -28.45
C ARG A 114 20.22 -3.49 -27.34
N LEU A 115 19.08 -4.16 -27.48
CA LEU A 115 17.99 -4.12 -26.52
C LEU A 115 18.06 -5.33 -25.58
N ILE A 116 17.99 -5.09 -24.28
CA ILE A 116 17.99 -6.12 -23.25
C ILE A 116 16.87 -5.82 -22.27
N SER A 117 16.12 -6.84 -21.90
CA SER A 117 15.12 -6.78 -20.83
C SER A 117 15.61 -7.71 -19.74
N ILE A 118 15.82 -7.19 -18.52
CA ILE A 118 16.21 -8.06 -17.39
C ILE A 118 15.10 -9.04 -17.04
N TRP A 119 13.88 -8.74 -17.47
CA TRP A 119 12.73 -9.56 -17.22
C TRP A 119 12.74 -10.89 -18.00
N ASP A 120 13.30 -10.84 -19.21
CA ASP A 120 13.41 -12.01 -20.09
C ASP A 120 14.61 -12.90 -19.72
N ASP A 121 15.41 -12.49 -18.74
CA ASP A 121 16.63 -13.18 -18.33
C ASP A 121 16.46 -13.83 -16.93
N PRO A 122 16.32 -15.17 -16.85
CA PRO A 122 16.14 -15.87 -15.59
C PRO A 122 17.37 -15.80 -14.67
N GLU A 123 18.56 -15.45 -15.19
CA GLU A 123 19.78 -15.26 -14.39
C GLU A 123 19.74 -13.95 -13.57
N VAL A 124 18.92 -12.97 -13.98
CA VAL A 124 18.80 -11.68 -13.27
C VAL A 124 17.73 -11.78 -12.19
N ARG A 125 18.09 -12.48 -11.11
CA ARG A 125 17.33 -12.48 -9.86
C ARG A 125 18.15 -11.83 -8.77
N SER A 126 17.52 -11.08 -7.88
CA SER A 126 18.28 -10.13 -7.08
C SER A 126 19.36 -10.74 -6.20
N LEU A 127 19.07 -11.84 -5.51
CA LEU A 127 20.06 -12.56 -4.69
C LEU A 127 20.99 -13.49 -5.48
N TYR A 128 20.73 -13.70 -6.77
CA TYR A 128 21.38 -14.73 -7.56
C TYR A 128 21.93 -14.23 -8.90
N CYS A 129 22.05 -12.92 -9.09
CA CYS A 129 22.63 -12.38 -10.31
C CYS A 129 24.14 -12.62 -10.28
N PRO A 130 24.69 -13.42 -11.23
CA PRO A 130 26.12 -13.60 -11.34
C PRO A 130 26.79 -12.26 -11.66
N ALA A 131 27.95 -11.98 -11.05
CA ALA A 131 28.68 -10.75 -11.35
C ALA A 131 29.18 -10.73 -12.80
N ASP A 132 29.33 -11.87 -13.46
CA ASP A 132 29.77 -11.94 -14.85
C ASP A 132 28.66 -11.63 -15.88
N TRP A 133 27.42 -11.44 -15.42
CA TRP A 133 26.26 -11.27 -16.29
C TRP A 133 26.37 -10.04 -17.21
N LEU A 134 26.60 -8.85 -16.63
CA LEU A 134 26.67 -7.62 -17.42
C LEU A 134 27.88 -7.59 -18.36
N PRO A 135 29.12 -7.94 -17.95
CA PRO A 135 30.24 -8.07 -18.88
C PRO A 135 29.92 -8.95 -20.09
N ARG A 136 29.33 -10.14 -19.88
CA ARG A 136 28.92 -11.04 -20.97
C ARG A 136 27.94 -10.37 -21.93
N ARG A 137 26.93 -9.68 -21.40
CA ARG A 137 25.92 -8.98 -22.22
C ARG A 137 26.48 -7.79 -23.01
N LEU A 138 27.52 -7.15 -22.48
CA LEU A 138 28.23 -6.06 -23.14
C LEU A 138 29.33 -6.53 -24.12
N GLY A 139 29.62 -7.83 -24.18
CA GLY A 139 30.72 -8.38 -24.97
C GLY A 139 32.11 -8.03 -24.42
N LEU A 140 32.23 -7.89 -23.10
CA LEU A 140 33.47 -7.58 -22.39
C LEU A 140 34.03 -8.83 -21.67
N PRO A 141 35.34 -8.86 -21.35
CA PRO A 141 35.93 -9.92 -20.55
C PRO A 141 35.24 -10.07 -19.20
N ALA A 142 34.86 -11.31 -18.86
CA ALA A 142 34.07 -11.60 -17.68
C ALA A 142 34.84 -12.36 -16.59
N ASP A 143 36.08 -12.80 -16.87
CA ASP A 143 36.88 -13.66 -15.99
C ASP A 143 37.09 -13.10 -14.57
N PRO A 144 37.34 -11.79 -14.36
CA PRO A 144 37.46 -11.22 -13.00
C PRO A 144 36.19 -11.32 -12.15
N TRP A 145 35.04 -11.60 -12.78
CA TRP A 145 33.71 -11.62 -12.17
C TRP A 145 33.14 -13.03 -12.03
N ARG A 146 33.76 -14.04 -12.67
CA ARG A 146 33.25 -15.42 -12.66
C ARG A 146 33.22 -15.98 -11.24
N GLY A 147 32.17 -16.74 -10.95
CA GLY A 147 31.97 -17.39 -9.65
C GLY A 147 31.56 -16.47 -8.50
N ARG A 148 31.44 -15.16 -8.74
CA ARG A 148 31.04 -14.18 -7.72
C ARG A 148 29.60 -13.72 -7.93
N TRP A 149 28.93 -13.32 -6.85
CA TRP A 149 27.61 -12.70 -6.92
C TRP A 149 27.75 -11.18 -7.15
N LEU A 150 26.87 -10.61 -7.97
CA LEU A 150 26.88 -9.19 -8.28
C LEU A 150 26.85 -8.33 -7.01
N LEU A 151 26.03 -8.73 -6.04
CA LEU A 151 25.87 -8.05 -4.76
C LEU A 151 27.12 -8.13 -3.87
N ASP A 152 28.04 -9.06 -4.06
CA ASP A 152 29.31 -9.08 -3.30
C ASP A 152 30.44 -8.38 -4.06
N ALA A 153 30.42 -8.49 -5.39
CA ALA A 153 31.52 -8.06 -6.23
C ALA A 153 31.50 -6.56 -6.58
N VAL A 154 30.36 -5.89 -6.44
CA VAL A 154 30.17 -4.55 -6.99
C VAL A 154 29.72 -3.54 -5.93
N GLU A 155 30.37 -2.38 -5.93
CA GLU A 155 29.92 -1.20 -5.19
C GLU A 155 28.75 -0.53 -5.93
N PRO A 156 27.56 -0.42 -5.32
CA PRO A 156 26.38 0.12 -5.99
C PRO A 156 26.47 1.64 -6.19
N ARG A 157 25.79 2.13 -7.22
CA ARG A 157 25.78 3.54 -7.65
C ARG A 157 24.34 3.99 -7.86
N TYR A 158 23.92 5.07 -7.21
CA TYR A 158 22.50 5.47 -7.17
C TYR A 158 22.20 6.72 -7.99
N GLU A 159 23.09 7.12 -8.91
CA GLU A 159 22.90 8.30 -9.76
C GLU A 159 21.80 8.01 -10.79
N ASN A 160 20.63 8.63 -10.58
CA ASN A 160 19.47 8.45 -11.44
C ASN A 160 18.74 9.76 -11.70
N ARG A 161 18.13 9.87 -12.89
CA ARG A 161 17.36 11.06 -13.29
C ARG A 161 16.02 10.67 -13.87
N LEU A 162 15.00 11.49 -13.63
CA LEU A 162 13.71 11.37 -14.29
C LEU A 162 13.83 11.88 -15.74
N ILE A 163 13.34 11.11 -16.70
CA ILE A 163 13.09 11.61 -18.05
C ILE A 163 11.91 12.59 -17.96
N PRO A 164 12.05 13.85 -18.41
CA PRO A 164 11.02 14.87 -18.22
C PRO A 164 9.64 14.40 -18.71
N PRO A 165 8.57 14.56 -17.89
CA PRO A 165 7.22 14.16 -18.28
C PRO A 165 6.76 14.85 -19.57
N PRO A 166 5.81 14.26 -20.31
CA PRO A 166 5.11 14.97 -21.37
C PRO A 166 4.51 16.29 -20.86
N ARG A 167 4.46 17.32 -21.72
CA ARG A 167 3.89 18.64 -21.36
C ARG A 167 2.49 18.49 -20.75
N GLY A 168 2.26 19.19 -19.64
CA GLY A 168 0.97 19.17 -18.94
C GLY A 168 0.78 18.01 -17.96
N ARG A 169 1.76 17.10 -17.81
CA ARG A 169 1.73 16.05 -16.79
C ARG A 169 2.61 16.41 -15.59
N ALA A 170 2.12 16.10 -14.39
CA ALA A 170 2.91 16.21 -13.16
C ALA A 170 4.03 15.15 -13.15
N ALA A 171 5.13 15.45 -12.46
CA ALA A 171 6.16 14.45 -12.22
C ALA A 171 5.60 13.30 -11.35
N PRO A 172 6.03 12.05 -11.60
CA PRO A 172 5.60 10.92 -10.80
C PRO A 172 6.17 11.02 -9.38
N PRO A 173 5.58 10.33 -8.39
CA PRO A 173 6.17 10.21 -7.06
C PRO A 173 7.59 9.66 -7.13
N ARG A 174 8.47 10.17 -6.26
CA ARG A 174 9.84 9.64 -6.15
C ARG A 174 9.81 8.17 -5.70
N PRO A 175 10.56 7.28 -6.36
CA PRO A 175 10.62 5.87 -6.00
C PRO A 175 11.36 5.66 -4.67
N TYR A 176 11.13 4.48 -4.09
CA TYR A 176 11.90 4.00 -2.95
C TYR A 176 13.26 3.46 -3.41
N ILE A 177 14.25 3.58 -2.54
CA ILE A 177 15.56 2.94 -2.69
C ILE A 177 15.41 1.50 -2.23
N ALA A 178 15.40 0.54 -3.15
CA ALA A 178 15.44 -0.87 -2.80
C ALA A 178 16.80 -1.22 -2.18
N VAL A 179 16.77 -1.85 -0.99
CA VAL A 179 17.96 -2.32 -0.28
C VAL A 179 17.87 -3.83 -0.10
N ILE A 180 18.84 -4.54 -0.66
CA ILE A 180 18.89 -6.01 -0.65
C ILE A 180 19.84 -6.47 0.44
N GLY A 181 19.35 -7.21 1.42
CA GLY A 181 20.18 -7.78 2.50
C GLY A 181 20.06 -9.30 2.60
N GLY A 182 19.45 -9.97 1.61
CA GLY A 182 19.18 -11.41 1.65
C GLY A 182 17.71 -11.74 1.36
N PRO A 183 17.30 -12.98 1.68
CA PRO A 183 15.93 -13.46 1.48
C PRO A 183 14.85 -12.52 1.97
N VAL A 184 13.78 -12.32 1.21
CA VAL A 184 12.62 -11.52 1.65
C VAL A 184 11.72 -12.25 2.65
N CYS A 185 11.88 -13.57 2.81
CA CYS A 185 11.14 -14.40 3.77
C CYS A 185 11.99 -15.61 4.15
N LEU A 186 12.01 -15.98 5.44
CA LEU A 186 12.75 -17.13 5.96
C LEU A 186 11.85 -18.28 6.43
N TYR A 187 10.55 -18.16 6.20
CA TYR A 187 9.57 -19.12 6.68
C TYR A 187 9.61 -20.42 5.86
N GLY A 188 9.94 -21.53 6.53
CA GLY A 188 10.21 -22.82 5.90
C GLY A 188 9.44 -24.00 6.49
N ARG A 189 8.25 -23.80 7.07
CA ARG A 189 7.45 -24.93 7.61
C ARG A 189 7.15 -25.95 6.50
N PRO A 190 7.47 -27.25 6.67
CA PRO A 190 7.17 -28.25 5.66
C PRO A 190 5.66 -28.46 5.47
N LEU A 191 5.20 -28.53 4.21
CA LEU A 191 3.82 -28.84 3.85
C LEU A 191 3.44 -30.30 4.15
N ALA A 192 4.40 -31.22 4.14
CA ALA A 192 4.16 -32.62 4.51
C ALA A 192 3.63 -32.80 5.96
N ARG A 193 3.82 -31.78 6.82
CA ARG A 193 3.28 -31.77 8.20
C ARG A 193 1.90 -31.14 8.30
N ASN A 194 1.32 -30.72 7.18
CA ASN A 194 0.04 -30.05 7.12
C ASN A 194 -1.05 -31.02 6.65
N PRO A 195 -2.08 -31.29 7.46
CA PRO A 195 -3.07 -32.31 7.14
C PRO A 195 -3.88 -32.00 5.88
N PHE A 196 -4.04 -30.73 5.48
CA PHE A 196 -4.73 -30.39 4.23
C PHE A 196 -3.98 -30.89 3.00
N TYR A 197 -2.66 -31.02 3.10
CA TYR A 197 -1.78 -31.45 2.01
C TYR A 197 -1.45 -32.96 2.06
N ALA A 198 -2.07 -33.71 2.97
CA ALA A 198 -1.98 -35.16 2.96
C ALA A 198 -2.51 -35.70 1.61
N GLY A 199 -1.70 -36.52 0.94
CA GLY A 199 -2.01 -37.07 -0.38
C GLY A 199 -2.01 -36.06 -1.54
N VAL A 200 -1.58 -34.81 -1.32
CA VAL A 200 -1.39 -33.84 -2.43
C VAL A 200 -0.02 -34.04 -3.05
N GLU A 201 0.02 -34.37 -4.33
CA GLU A 201 1.27 -34.47 -5.08
C GLU A 201 1.90 -33.09 -5.31
N LEU A 202 3.17 -32.95 -4.92
CA LEU A 202 3.96 -31.73 -5.08
C LEU A 202 5.17 -32.04 -5.98
N PRO A 203 5.02 -31.96 -7.32
CA PRO A 203 6.10 -32.26 -8.25
C PRO A 203 7.23 -31.24 -8.16
N ALA A 204 8.37 -31.54 -8.80
CA ALA A 204 9.49 -30.62 -8.90
C ALA A 204 9.04 -29.24 -9.42
N GLY A 205 9.53 -28.18 -8.79
CA GLY A 205 9.12 -26.79 -9.09
C GLY A 205 7.89 -26.30 -8.32
N VAL A 206 7.02 -27.18 -7.82
CA VAL A 206 6.00 -26.85 -6.82
C VAL A 206 6.63 -26.99 -5.46
N GLY A 207 6.85 -25.89 -4.76
CA GLY A 207 7.65 -26.03 -3.56
C GLY A 207 6.89 -26.62 -2.36
N SER A 208 7.65 -27.30 -1.51
CA SER A 208 7.17 -28.16 -0.42
C SER A 208 7.24 -27.53 0.98
N ILE A 209 7.71 -26.29 1.10
CA ILE A 209 7.92 -25.58 2.38
C ILE A 209 7.36 -24.15 2.35
N GLY A 210 7.13 -23.55 3.52
CA GLY A 210 6.67 -22.17 3.65
C GLY A 210 5.18 -21.99 3.35
N CYS A 211 4.73 -20.76 3.07
CA CYS A 211 3.33 -20.49 2.79
C CYS A 211 2.89 -21.16 1.47
N ALA A 212 1.77 -21.86 1.48
CA ALA A 212 1.36 -22.73 0.38
C ALA A 212 0.99 -21.98 -0.92
N PHE A 213 0.60 -20.71 -0.80
CA PHE A 213 0.25 -19.82 -1.90
C PHE A 213 1.43 -19.00 -2.44
N CYS A 214 2.62 -19.11 -1.82
CA CYS A 214 3.76 -18.27 -2.18
C CYS A 214 4.77 -19.02 -3.08
N ARG A 215 5.28 -18.33 -4.10
CA ARG A 215 6.40 -18.80 -4.93
C ARG A 215 7.77 -18.50 -4.32
N LYS A 216 7.88 -17.43 -3.52
CA LYS A 216 9.17 -16.92 -3.01
C LYS A 216 9.72 -17.85 -1.92
N ARG A 217 10.77 -18.60 -2.25
CA ARG A 217 11.34 -19.68 -1.42
C ARG A 217 12.86 -19.56 -1.28
N GLU A 218 13.34 -18.33 -1.18
CA GLU A 218 14.77 -18.04 -1.11
C GLU A 218 15.25 -18.23 0.32
N LEU A 219 15.31 -19.45 0.87
CA LEU A 219 15.76 -19.62 2.27
C LEU A 219 17.28 -19.51 2.42
N VAL A 220 18.00 -19.76 1.33
CA VAL A 220 19.46 -19.84 1.32
C VAL A 220 20.06 -18.47 1.02
N TYR A 221 20.89 -18.01 1.96
CA TYR A 221 21.75 -16.86 1.77
C TYR A 221 23.11 -17.35 1.27
N ARG A 222 23.52 -16.95 0.07
CA ARG A 222 24.74 -17.42 -0.60
C ARG A 222 25.82 -16.34 -0.73
N LEU A 223 25.53 -15.14 -0.24
CA LEU A 223 26.45 -14.00 -0.35
C LEU A 223 27.51 -14.08 0.73
N GLU A 224 28.70 -13.59 0.42
CA GLU A 224 29.85 -13.54 1.32
C GLU A 224 29.71 -12.42 2.34
N THR A 225 29.21 -11.26 1.90
CA THR A 225 29.00 -10.09 2.76
C THR A 225 27.91 -10.41 3.79
N PRO A 226 28.06 -10.07 5.09
CA PRO A 226 26.97 -10.26 6.06
C PRO A 226 25.70 -9.46 5.69
N PRO A 227 24.48 -10.01 5.91
CA PRO A 227 23.20 -9.39 5.55
C PRO A 227 23.03 -7.91 5.92
N VAL A 228 23.33 -7.58 7.19
CA VAL A 228 23.18 -6.23 7.73
C VAL A 228 24.21 -5.29 7.11
N GLU A 229 25.45 -5.76 6.94
CA GLU A 229 26.51 -4.95 6.34
C GLU A 229 26.25 -4.68 4.85
N LEU A 230 25.77 -5.68 4.12
CA LEU A 230 25.35 -5.52 2.73
C LEU A 230 24.25 -4.45 2.58
N ALA A 231 23.27 -4.46 3.49
CA ALA A 231 22.21 -3.46 3.50
C ALA A 231 22.73 -2.06 3.84
N LEU A 232 23.58 -1.94 4.86
CA LEU A 232 24.17 -0.66 5.26
C LEU A 232 25.07 -0.08 4.18
N ARG A 233 25.84 -0.90 3.45
CA ARG A 233 26.66 -0.47 2.31
C ARG A 233 25.82 0.22 1.24
N GLN A 234 24.66 -0.36 0.88
CA GLN A 234 23.71 0.26 -0.04
C GLN A 234 23.14 1.57 0.49
N CYS A 235 22.75 1.62 1.77
CA CYS A 235 22.26 2.86 2.40
C CYS A 235 23.31 3.98 2.33
N ARG A 236 24.58 3.67 2.65
CA ARG A 236 25.69 4.62 2.58
C ARG A 236 25.97 5.08 1.16
N ALA A 237 26.07 4.15 0.20
CA ALA A 237 26.29 4.47 -1.21
C ALA A 237 25.18 5.36 -1.78
N ALA A 238 23.92 5.06 -1.42
CA ALA A 238 22.79 5.88 -1.82
C ALA A 238 22.87 7.28 -1.20
N ALA A 239 23.14 7.39 0.10
CA ALA A 239 23.24 8.68 0.80
C ALA A 239 24.39 9.56 0.30
N ALA A 240 25.52 8.95 -0.10
CA ALA A 240 26.65 9.65 -0.71
C ALA A 240 26.35 10.17 -2.13
N THR A 241 25.27 9.72 -2.75
CA THR A 241 24.89 10.13 -4.11
C THR A 241 24.02 11.40 -4.08
N THR A 242 24.56 12.52 -4.56
CA THR A 242 23.89 13.83 -4.54
C THR A 242 22.92 14.06 -5.71
N ASP A 243 23.25 13.59 -6.91
CA ASP A 243 22.40 13.70 -8.12
C ASP A 243 21.51 12.45 -8.28
N ARG A 244 20.37 12.45 -7.56
CA ARG A 244 19.37 11.38 -7.62
C ARG A 244 17.94 11.91 -7.62
N PHE A 245 17.10 11.33 -8.46
CA PHE A 245 15.65 11.52 -8.44
C PHE A 245 14.97 10.76 -7.29
N SER A 246 15.52 9.60 -6.93
CA SER A 246 15.00 8.76 -5.83
C SER A 246 14.93 9.49 -4.49
N GLY A 247 14.02 9.06 -3.63
CA GLY A 247 13.79 9.69 -2.32
C GLY A 247 14.84 9.35 -1.25
N ASP A 248 14.50 9.68 -0.02
CA ASP A 248 15.17 9.36 1.26
C ASP A 248 14.59 8.10 1.93
N THR A 249 13.85 7.30 1.16
CA THR A 249 13.06 6.18 1.66
C THR A 249 13.66 4.87 1.19
N TYR A 250 14.10 4.05 2.13
CA TYR A 250 14.78 2.79 1.92
C TYR A 250 13.82 1.64 2.17
N LEU A 251 13.55 0.85 1.13
CA LEU A 251 12.76 -0.36 1.21
C LEU A 251 13.68 -1.55 1.50
N ILE A 252 13.66 -2.02 2.75
CA ILE A 252 14.54 -3.10 3.20
C ILE A 252 13.94 -4.45 2.81
N ARG A 253 14.44 -5.03 1.72
CA ARG A 253 14.02 -6.33 1.19
C ARG A 253 14.95 -7.42 1.71
N ALA A 254 14.87 -7.70 3.02
CA ALA A 254 15.64 -8.75 3.65
C ALA A 254 15.11 -9.14 5.03
N ALA A 255 14.48 -10.30 5.13
CA ALA A 255 14.05 -10.90 6.38
C ALA A 255 15.23 -11.15 7.35
N ARG A 256 16.43 -11.45 6.84
CA ARG A 256 17.64 -11.57 7.69
C ARG A 256 18.03 -10.25 8.35
N VAL A 257 17.88 -9.13 7.65
CA VAL A 257 18.12 -7.79 8.21
C VAL A 257 16.99 -7.41 9.15
N ALA A 258 15.74 -7.71 8.79
CA ALA A 258 14.57 -7.46 9.61
C ALA A 258 14.67 -8.17 10.98
N LEU A 259 15.09 -9.44 11.01
CA LEU A 259 15.31 -10.20 12.25
C LEU A 259 16.48 -9.69 13.10
N ARG A 260 17.38 -8.90 12.51
CA ARG A 260 18.50 -8.23 13.16
C ARG A 260 18.31 -6.71 13.19
N PHE A 261 17.07 -6.27 13.37
CA PHE A 261 16.72 -4.84 13.35
C PHE A 261 17.59 -4.01 14.29
N GLY A 262 17.92 -4.52 15.48
CA GLY A 262 18.78 -3.83 16.44
C GLY A 262 20.16 -3.48 15.88
N ASP A 263 20.79 -4.44 15.19
CA ASP A 263 22.11 -4.26 14.58
C ASP A 263 22.04 -3.29 13.39
N PHE A 264 21.01 -3.44 12.55
CA PHE A 264 20.78 -2.54 11.42
C PHE A 264 20.54 -1.09 11.89
N ALA A 265 19.66 -0.89 12.87
CA ALA A 265 19.36 0.44 13.41
C ALA A 265 20.59 1.07 14.07
N GLN A 266 21.42 0.26 14.75
CA GLN A 266 22.68 0.76 15.29
C GLN A 266 23.64 1.19 14.17
N GLY A 267 23.82 0.36 13.13
CA GLY A 267 24.68 0.70 12.00
C GLY A 267 24.19 1.94 11.22
N VAL A 268 22.88 2.17 11.14
CA VAL A 268 22.30 3.41 10.58
C VAL A 268 22.72 4.63 11.41
N LEU A 269 22.61 4.54 12.73
CA LEU A 269 22.98 5.63 13.65
C LEU A 269 24.49 5.92 13.60
N ASP A 270 25.31 4.87 13.57
CA ASP A 270 26.77 4.98 13.55
C ASP A 270 27.29 5.51 12.20
N SER A 271 26.56 5.24 11.11
CA SER A 271 26.93 5.69 9.76
C SER A 271 26.69 7.20 9.53
N GLY A 272 26.03 7.90 10.46
CA GLY A 272 25.72 9.33 10.32
C GLY A 272 24.86 9.65 9.09
N LEU A 273 23.97 8.73 8.69
CA LEU A 273 23.08 8.94 7.56
C LEU A 273 22.19 10.17 7.80
N PRO A 274 21.82 10.94 6.76
CA PRO A 274 20.84 12.00 6.92
C PRO A 274 19.49 11.42 7.37
N PRO A 275 18.59 12.23 7.97
CA PRO A 275 17.23 11.81 8.30
C PRO A 275 16.58 11.06 7.13
N SER A 276 16.12 9.84 7.42
CA SER A 276 15.79 8.83 6.41
C SER A 276 14.61 7.99 6.87
N ARG A 277 13.89 7.39 5.92
CA ARG A 277 12.73 6.53 6.19
C ARG A 277 13.06 5.09 5.83
N PHE A 278 12.92 4.16 6.77
CA PHE A 278 13.19 2.75 6.56
C PHE A 278 11.89 1.94 6.57
N LEU A 279 11.60 1.25 5.47
CA LEU A 279 10.41 0.44 5.27
C LEU A 279 10.78 -1.02 5.43
N PHE A 280 10.13 -1.69 6.38
CA PHE A 280 10.30 -3.13 6.61
C PHE A 280 8.96 -3.84 6.42
N SER A 281 9.02 -5.03 5.82
CA SER A 281 7.94 -6.01 5.88
C SER A 281 8.34 -7.14 6.82
N TYR A 282 7.39 -7.60 7.62
CA TYR A 282 7.58 -8.66 8.59
C TYR A 282 6.48 -9.71 8.43
N ARG A 283 6.75 -10.97 8.75
CA ARG A 283 5.67 -11.82 9.24
C ARG A 283 5.28 -11.41 10.66
N VAL A 284 4.04 -11.68 11.06
CA VAL A 284 3.54 -11.31 12.40
C VAL A 284 4.40 -11.92 13.51
N ASP A 285 4.77 -13.18 13.40
CA ASP A 285 5.62 -13.89 14.36
C ASP A 285 7.06 -13.34 14.38
N GLU A 286 7.60 -12.94 13.24
CA GLU A 286 8.91 -12.29 13.14
C GLU A 286 8.90 -10.90 13.78
N LEU A 287 7.84 -10.12 13.56
CA LEU A 287 7.68 -8.81 14.18
C LEU A 287 7.68 -8.91 15.71
N LEU A 288 6.93 -9.87 16.25
CA LEU A 288 6.91 -10.13 17.70
C LEU A 288 8.28 -10.54 18.22
N ARG A 289 9.04 -11.33 17.45
CA ARG A 289 10.40 -11.75 17.83
C ARG A 289 11.36 -10.56 17.95
N VAL A 290 11.20 -9.52 17.13
CA VAL A 290 12.07 -8.34 17.15
C VAL A 290 11.49 -7.14 17.90
N ALA A 291 10.30 -7.28 18.49
CA ALA A 291 9.58 -6.16 19.10
C ALA A 291 10.42 -5.41 20.16
N ASP A 292 11.19 -6.14 20.97
CA ASP A 292 12.06 -5.52 21.98
C ASP A 292 13.22 -4.73 21.35
N GLN A 293 13.79 -5.24 20.24
CA GLN A 293 14.85 -4.54 19.51
C GLN A 293 14.32 -3.23 18.92
N VAL A 294 13.13 -3.28 18.30
CA VAL A 294 12.44 -2.10 17.76
C VAL A 294 12.18 -1.08 18.87
N THR A 295 11.55 -1.52 19.96
CA THR A 295 11.22 -0.66 21.11
C THR A 295 12.46 0.03 21.68
N LYS A 296 13.57 -0.69 21.83
CA LYS A 296 14.84 -0.13 22.35
C LYS A 296 15.47 0.90 21.42
N LYS A 297 15.32 0.76 20.10
CA LYS A 297 15.98 1.63 19.11
C LYS A 297 15.15 2.84 18.67
N LEU A 298 13.82 2.79 18.80
CA LEU A 298 12.94 3.90 18.42
C LEU A 298 13.33 5.26 19.03
N PRO A 299 13.69 5.39 20.33
CA PRO A 299 14.14 6.67 20.89
C PRO A 299 15.37 7.27 20.22
N ALA A 300 16.36 6.42 19.86
CA ALA A 300 17.58 6.88 19.22
C ALA A 300 17.33 7.28 17.76
N LEU A 301 16.52 6.50 17.04
CA LEU A 301 16.08 6.84 15.69
C LEU A 301 15.30 8.16 15.67
N ALA A 302 14.42 8.37 16.65
CA ALA A 302 13.65 9.61 16.79
C ALA A 302 14.56 10.84 16.97
N ARG A 303 15.56 10.76 17.86
CA ARG A 303 16.54 11.84 18.09
C ARG A 303 17.37 12.15 16.84
N ALA A 304 17.69 11.14 16.04
CA ALA A 304 18.40 11.29 14.77
C ALA A 304 17.49 11.72 13.60
N GLY A 305 16.18 11.86 13.81
CA GLY A 305 15.21 12.23 12.77
C GLY A 305 14.88 11.12 11.77
N HIS A 306 15.35 9.89 12.01
CA HIS A 306 14.98 8.74 11.18
C HIS A 306 13.54 8.32 11.46
N ARG A 307 12.93 7.61 10.50
CA ARG A 307 11.60 7.02 10.66
C ARG A 307 11.59 5.56 10.28
N LEU A 308 10.84 4.77 11.03
CA LEU A 308 10.52 3.38 10.76
C LEU A 308 9.08 3.29 10.24
N ARG A 309 8.90 2.61 9.12
CA ARG A 309 7.59 2.21 8.61
C ARG A 309 7.51 0.70 8.50
N ILE A 310 6.50 0.10 9.13
CA ILE A 310 6.17 -1.30 8.89
C ILE A 310 5.06 -1.34 7.84
N TYR A 311 5.32 -2.05 6.75
CA TYR A 311 4.39 -2.15 5.64
C TYR A 311 3.99 -3.60 5.34
N ASN A 312 2.69 -3.78 5.17
CA ASN A 312 2.06 -5.01 4.68
C ASN A 312 2.48 -6.34 5.36
N PRO A 313 2.61 -6.45 6.70
CA PRO A 313 2.76 -7.76 7.32
C PRO A 313 1.55 -8.63 7.00
N GLY A 314 1.78 -9.81 6.42
CA GLY A 314 0.69 -10.70 6.02
C GLY A 314 0.08 -11.41 7.22
N ILE A 315 -1.20 -11.17 7.50
CA ILE A 315 -2.05 -12.02 8.35
C ILE A 315 -2.71 -13.10 7.48
N GLU A 316 -3.13 -12.70 6.28
CA GLU A 316 -3.98 -13.41 5.34
C GLU A 316 -5.39 -13.66 5.86
N ASN A 317 -5.57 -14.42 6.93
CA ASN A 317 -6.90 -14.77 7.42
C ASN A 317 -6.95 -14.85 8.94
N PHE A 318 -8.12 -14.64 9.55
CA PHE A 318 -8.33 -14.87 10.99
C PHE A 318 -8.92 -16.24 11.32
N SER A 319 -9.47 -16.94 10.32
CA SER A 319 -9.87 -18.34 10.49
C SER A 319 -8.61 -19.20 10.63
N ALA A 320 -8.48 -19.88 11.77
CA ALA A 320 -7.39 -20.81 12.02
C ALA A 320 -7.33 -21.91 10.95
N ARG A 321 -8.50 -22.35 10.47
CA ARG A 321 -8.62 -23.37 9.42
C ARG A 321 -8.05 -22.87 8.09
N GLU A 322 -8.42 -21.66 7.68
CA GLU A 322 -7.88 -21.04 6.45
C GLU A 322 -6.38 -20.75 6.56
N ASN A 323 -5.91 -20.23 7.70
CA ASN A 323 -4.47 -20.01 7.93
C ASN A 323 -3.65 -21.29 7.92
N GLU A 324 -4.23 -22.39 8.41
CA GLU A 324 -3.60 -23.70 8.31
C GLU A 324 -3.57 -24.18 6.85
N ARG A 325 -4.62 -23.97 6.04
CA ARG A 325 -4.53 -24.22 4.58
C ARG A 325 -3.42 -23.41 3.91
N PHE A 326 -3.20 -22.19 4.34
CA PHE A 326 -2.08 -21.37 3.87
C PHE A 326 -0.71 -21.84 4.36
N ASN A 327 -0.67 -22.82 5.26
CA ASN A 327 0.52 -23.31 5.95
C ASN A 327 1.29 -22.18 6.63
N LYS A 328 0.60 -21.14 7.13
CA LYS A 328 1.25 -19.88 7.52
C LYS A 328 1.84 -19.91 8.93
N GLY A 329 1.31 -20.77 9.81
CA GLY A 329 1.82 -20.98 11.16
C GLY A 329 1.67 -19.75 12.08
N ILE A 330 0.67 -18.90 11.82
CA ILE A 330 0.37 -17.71 12.63
C ILE A 330 -0.98 -17.93 13.31
N THR A 331 -1.03 -17.62 14.60
CA THR A 331 -2.22 -17.73 15.44
C THR A 331 -2.93 -16.37 15.59
N PRO A 332 -4.25 -16.34 15.80
CA PRO A 332 -4.97 -15.09 16.09
C PRO A 332 -4.39 -14.31 17.26
N GLU A 333 -3.92 -14.99 18.30
CA GLU A 333 -3.34 -14.39 19.51
C GLU A 333 -2.02 -13.66 19.20
N GLN A 334 -1.20 -14.21 18.30
CA GLN A 334 -0.01 -13.50 17.79
C GLN A 334 -0.40 -12.24 17.03
N VAL A 335 -1.48 -12.28 16.25
CA VAL A 335 -1.96 -11.10 15.52
C VAL A 335 -2.43 -10.02 16.49
N ASP A 336 -3.24 -10.38 17.48
CA ASP A 336 -3.70 -9.44 18.51
C ASP A 336 -2.51 -8.78 19.23
N ARG A 337 -1.51 -9.56 19.62
CA ARG A 337 -0.27 -9.05 20.24
C ARG A 337 0.51 -8.10 19.32
N ALA A 338 0.60 -8.43 18.03
CA ALA A 338 1.33 -7.60 17.08
C ALA A 338 0.60 -6.27 16.84
N VAL A 339 -0.74 -6.29 16.74
CA VAL A 339 -1.56 -5.09 16.63
C VAL A 339 -1.38 -4.18 17.84
N GLU A 340 -1.46 -4.75 19.04
CA GLU A 340 -1.25 -4.02 20.29
C GLU A 340 0.15 -3.38 20.34
N GLN A 341 1.18 -4.13 19.93
CA GLN A 341 2.55 -3.61 19.87
C GLN A 341 2.70 -2.46 18.86
N ILE A 342 2.09 -2.59 17.68
CA ILE A 342 2.06 -1.54 16.65
C ILE A 342 1.38 -0.27 17.17
N ARG A 343 0.23 -0.40 17.86
CA ARG A 343 -0.47 0.73 18.48
C ARG A 343 0.39 1.44 19.51
N ARG A 344 1.08 0.68 20.37
CA ARG A 344 2.01 1.25 21.36
C ARG A 344 3.12 2.06 20.70
N TRP A 345 3.75 1.55 19.64
CA TRP A 345 4.78 2.31 18.92
C TRP A 345 4.22 3.55 18.23
N ALA A 346 3.05 3.45 17.59
CA ALA A 346 2.41 4.59 16.93
C ALA A 346 2.00 5.69 17.91
N GLN A 347 1.54 5.33 19.11
CA GLN A 347 1.22 6.29 20.17
C GLN A 347 2.47 6.90 20.80
N ALA A 348 3.49 6.08 21.10
CA ALA A 348 4.70 6.56 21.77
C ALA A 348 5.62 7.36 20.84
N TYR A 349 5.62 7.08 19.54
CA TYR A 349 6.53 7.67 18.56
C TYR A 349 5.82 8.07 17.25
N PRO A 350 4.81 8.95 17.26
CA PRO A 350 3.96 9.23 16.10
C PRO A 350 4.69 9.85 14.90
N ASP A 351 5.83 10.52 15.12
CA ASP A 351 6.64 11.13 14.05
C ASP A 351 7.76 10.21 13.54
N THR A 352 8.08 9.15 14.29
CA THR A 352 9.18 8.22 14.01
C THR A 352 8.65 6.88 13.53
N PHE A 353 7.55 6.39 14.08
CA PHE A 353 6.96 5.11 13.72
C PHE A 353 5.66 5.32 12.94
N SER A 354 5.52 4.57 11.85
CA SER A 354 4.26 4.48 11.13
C SER A 354 3.98 3.03 10.73
N PHE A 355 2.70 2.69 10.67
CA PHE A 355 2.24 1.42 10.17
C PHE A 355 1.34 1.68 8.97
N GLU A 356 1.56 0.94 7.89
CA GLU A 356 0.66 1.04 6.75
C GLU A 356 -0.57 0.21 7.00
N SER A 357 -0.43 -1.11 6.94
CA SER A 357 -1.58 -1.99 6.79
C SER A 357 -1.18 -3.47 6.82
N PHE A 358 -2.07 -4.41 7.11
CA PHE A 358 -1.81 -5.88 7.03
C PHE A 358 -2.16 -6.50 5.67
N GLY A 359 -1.41 -7.49 5.20
CA GLY A 359 -1.81 -8.33 4.07
C GLY A 359 -2.95 -9.27 4.43
N MET A 360 -3.97 -9.40 3.56
CA MET A 360 -5.18 -10.20 3.80
C MET A 360 -5.57 -10.99 2.54
N ILE A 361 -5.99 -12.24 2.74
CA ILE A 361 -6.64 -13.15 1.79
C ILE A 361 -7.92 -13.65 2.49
N LEU A 362 -9.00 -12.91 2.31
CA LEU A 362 -10.27 -13.19 3.00
C LEU A 362 -11.06 -14.34 2.36
N PHE A 363 -11.05 -14.40 1.03
CA PHE A 363 -11.81 -15.39 0.27
C PHE A 363 -10.90 -16.38 -0.46
N THR A 364 -11.21 -17.65 -0.33
CA THR A 364 -10.57 -18.79 -0.98
C THR A 364 -11.66 -19.74 -1.49
N PRO A 365 -11.33 -20.76 -2.30
CA PRO A 365 -12.30 -21.78 -2.68
C PRO A 365 -13.02 -22.45 -1.51
N TRP A 366 -12.35 -22.53 -0.34
CA TRP A 366 -12.83 -23.25 0.83
C TRP A 366 -13.45 -22.36 1.91
N THR A 367 -13.46 -21.05 1.70
CA THR A 367 -14.03 -20.10 2.65
C THR A 367 -15.51 -20.39 2.85
N THR A 368 -15.94 -20.43 4.10
CA THR A 368 -17.34 -20.53 4.51
C THR A 368 -17.83 -19.20 5.08
N LEU A 369 -19.15 -19.02 5.23
CA LEU A 369 -19.70 -17.85 5.94
C LEU A 369 -19.21 -17.74 7.40
N ASP A 370 -18.86 -18.86 8.04
CA ASP A 370 -18.28 -18.86 9.39
C ASP A 370 -16.86 -18.29 9.41
N ASP A 371 -16.05 -18.66 8.43
CA ASP A 371 -14.72 -18.08 8.24
C ASP A 371 -14.82 -16.57 8.01
N VAL A 372 -15.75 -16.12 7.17
CA VAL A 372 -15.96 -14.69 6.92
C VAL A 372 -16.39 -13.96 8.20
N ALA A 373 -17.30 -14.54 8.99
CA ALA A 373 -17.76 -13.93 10.24
C ALA A 373 -16.61 -13.78 11.25
N ILE A 374 -15.73 -14.78 11.35
CA ILE A 374 -14.51 -14.71 12.19
C ILE A 374 -13.65 -13.53 11.75
N ASN A 375 -13.39 -13.40 10.44
CA ASN A 375 -12.60 -12.29 9.92
C ASN A 375 -13.25 -10.94 10.22
N TYR A 376 -14.53 -10.74 9.89
CA TYR A 376 -15.16 -9.42 10.04
C TYR A 376 -15.29 -8.98 11.49
N ARG A 377 -15.63 -9.90 12.42
CA ARG A 377 -15.66 -9.59 13.85
C ARG A 377 -14.28 -9.23 14.41
N ARG A 378 -13.21 -9.87 13.90
CA ARG A 378 -11.83 -9.51 14.25
C ARG A 378 -11.44 -8.15 13.65
N LEU A 379 -11.73 -7.91 12.38
CA LEU A 379 -11.45 -6.64 11.69
C LEU A 379 -12.16 -5.44 12.34
N GLN A 380 -13.37 -5.62 12.88
CA GLN A 380 -14.05 -4.58 13.66
C GLN A 380 -13.23 -4.09 14.88
N ARG A 381 -12.39 -4.96 15.47
CA ARG A 381 -11.52 -4.60 16.62
C ARG A 381 -10.27 -3.82 16.20
N PHE A 382 -9.94 -3.82 14.92
CA PHE A 382 -8.75 -3.17 14.35
C PHE A 382 -9.03 -1.78 13.77
N THR A 383 -10.06 -1.10 14.30
CA THR A 383 -10.57 0.24 13.93
C THR A 383 -9.69 1.06 12.96
N PHE A 384 -10.30 1.42 11.83
CA PHE A 384 -9.85 2.46 10.90
C PHE A 384 -9.79 3.80 11.66
N PRO A 385 -8.70 4.61 11.64
CA PRO A 385 -7.66 4.72 10.61
C PRO A 385 -6.24 4.29 11.04
N GLU A 386 -6.03 3.77 12.25
CA GLU A 386 -4.68 3.50 12.81
C GLU A 386 -3.95 2.35 12.10
N ILE A 387 -4.70 1.45 11.46
CA ILE A 387 -4.20 0.20 10.86
C ILE A 387 -4.35 0.22 9.32
N GLY A 388 -4.77 1.36 8.74
CA GLY A 388 -4.82 1.59 7.29
C GLY A 388 -5.53 0.49 6.49
N MET A 389 -6.62 -0.05 7.02
CA MET A 389 -7.46 -0.91 6.21
C MET A 389 -8.11 -0.08 5.09
N GLU A 390 -8.07 -0.61 3.88
CA GLU A 390 -8.80 -0.06 2.74
C GLU A 390 -10.00 -0.97 2.43
N TRP A 391 -11.10 -0.41 1.93
CA TRP A 391 -12.28 -1.17 1.50
C TRP A 391 -11.95 -2.33 0.55
N ARG A 392 -10.90 -2.15 -0.27
CA ARG A 392 -10.35 -3.17 -1.18
C ARG A 392 -9.95 -4.46 -0.49
N ARG A 393 -9.65 -4.43 0.80
CA ARG A 393 -9.28 -5.61 1.56
C ARG A 393 -10.48 -6.47 1.86
N LEU A 394 -11.65 -5.88 2.08
CA LEU A 394 -12.87 -6.63 2.41
C LEU A 394 -13.33 -7.58 1.32
N ARG A 395 -12.78 -7.46 0.10
CA ARG A 395 -13.00 -8.33 -1.06
C ARG A 395 -11.72 -9.06 -1.50
N SER A 396 -10.66 -9.09 -0.70
CA SER A 396 -9.41 -9.72 -1.10
C SER A 396 -9.58 -11.23 -1.21
N LYS A 397 -9.03 -11.80 -2.28
CA LYS A 397 -9.17 -13.22 -2.60
C LYS A 397 -7.82 -13.88 -2.81
N LEU A 398 -7.79 -15.20 -2.68
CA LEU A 398 -6.63 -16.01 -2.99
C LEU A 398 -6.35 -15.92 -4.48
N GLN A 399 -5.13 -15.53 -4.81
CA GLN A 399 -4.58 -15.71 -6.15
C GLN A 399 -3.96 -17.11 -6.24
N VAL A 400 -4.57 -17.99 -7.02
CA VAL A 400 -4.06 -19.34 -7.24
C VAL A 400 -3.11 -19.33 -8.42
N LEU A 401 -1.82 -19.56 -8.19
CA LEU A 401 -0.82 -19.62 -9.27
C LEU A 401 -0.42 -21.08 -9.56
N PRO A 402 -0.25 -21.50 -10.83
CA PRO A 402 0.00 -22.90 -11.20
C PRO A 402 1.17 -23.56 -10.47
N GLU A 403 2.22 -22.81 -10.17
CA GLU A 403 3.43 -23.28 -9.51
C GLU A 403 3.33 -23.41 -7.98
N THR A 404 2.16 -23.15 -7.39
CA THR A 404 1.97 -23.14 -5.93
C THR A 404 1.37 -24.44 -5.43
N ALA A 405 1.66 -24.80 -4.18
CA ALA A 405 1.07 -25.99 -3.57
C ALA A 405 -0.44 -25.84 -3.41
N ILE A 406 -0.93 -24.62 -3.15
CA ILE A 406 -2.36 -24.37 -3.02
C ILE A 406 -3.13 -24.57 -4.32
N ALA A 407 -2.49 -24.42 -5.49
CA ALA A 407 -3.09 -24.80 -6.77
C ALA A 407 -3.32 -26.31 -6.87
N ARG A 408 -2.38 -27.13 -6.37
CA ARG A 408 -2.53 -28.59 -6.32
C ARG A 408 -3.66 -29.00 -5.38
N LEU A 409 -3.77 -28.31 -4.24
CA LEU A 409 -4.89 -28.50 -3.32
C LEU A 409 -6.24 -28.15 -3.98
N ALA A 410 -6.31 -27.00 -4.66
CA ALA A 410 -7.52 -26.57 -5.37
C ALA A 410 -7.93 -27.53 -6.49
N ALA A 411 -6.94 -28.07 -7.23
CA ALA A 411 -7.18 -29.08 -8.25
C ALA A 411 -7.76 -30.38 -7.66
N ARG A 412 -7.13 -30.92 -6.61
CA ARG A 412 -7.60 -32.12 -5.90
C ARG A 412 -9.05 -31.98 -5.44
N ASP A 413 -9.39 -30.81 -4.90
CA ASP A 413 -10.71 -30.55 -4.32
C ASP A 413 -11.76 -30.11 -5.36
N GLY A 414 -11.44 -30.14 -6.66
CA GLY A 414 -12.38 -29.80 -7.74
C GLY A 414 -12.84 -28.34 -7.74
N ALA A 415 -11.98 -27.43 -7.24
CA ALA A 415 -12.27 -26.01 -7.12
C ALA A 415 -11.88 -25.18 -8.35
N LEU A 416 -10.96 -25.67 -9.17
CA LEU A 416 -10.51 -24.96 -10.38
C LEU A 416 -11.59 -25.00 -11.47
N VAL A 417 -11.68 -23.93 -12.24
CA VAL A 417 -12.61 -23.78 -13.38
C VAL A 417 -11.87 -23.12 -14.55
N ASP A 418 -12.45 -23.16 -15.74
CA ASP A 418 -11.78 -22.68 -16.96
C ASP A 418 -11.68 -21.14 -17.05
N SER A 419 -12.62 -20.42 -16.43
CA SER A 419 -12.65 -18.97 -16.43
C SER A 419 -13.35 -18.43 -15.17
N PHE A 420 -13.02 -17.19 -14.79
CA PHE A 420 -13.77 -16.52 -13.75
C PHE A 420 -15.11 -16.01 -14.31
N ASP A 421 -16.19 -16.28 -13.61
CA ASP A 421 -17.45 -15.58 -13.85
C ASP A 421 -17.26 -14.08 -13.53
N GLY A 422 -18.02 -13.21 -14.21
CA GLY A 422 -17.79 -11.75 -14.29
C GLY A 422 -17.81 -10.92 -12.98
N PHE A 423 -17.73 -11.54 -11.82
CA PHE A 423 -17.69 -10.90 -10.50
C PHE A 423 -16.38 -11.14 -9.73
N PHE A 424 -15.35 -11.76 -10.32
CA PHE A 424 -14.03 -11.86 -9.69
C PHE A 424 -13.15 -10.63 -9.97
N PHE A 425 -12.61 -10.06 -8.90
CA PHE A 425 -11.62 -8.99 -8.98
C PHE A 425 -10.25 -9.53 -9.37
N TRP A 426 -9.59 -8.87 -10.31
CA TRP A 426 -8.15 -9.05 -10.45
C TRP A 426 -7.40 -8.16 -9.46
N ASP A 427 -6.71 -8.77 -8.49
CA ASP A 427 -5.74 -8.07 -7.64
C ASP A 427 -4.33 -8.58 -7.94
N GLY A 428 -3.70 -8.13 -9.02
CA GLY A 428 -2.37 -8.60 -9.45
C GLY A 428 -1.20 -8.32 -8.48
N ARG A 429 -1.44 -8.04 -7.19
CA ARG A 429 -0.40 -7.70 -6.19
C ARG A 429 0.56 -8.84 -5.89
N CYS A 430 0.13 -10.11 -5.99
CA CYS A 430 1.02 -11.26 -5.77
C CYS A 430 1.64 -11.80 -7.06
N VAL A 431 1.23 -11.26 -8.22
CA VAL A 431 1.80 -11.58 -9.53
C VAL A 431 3.09 -10.78 -9.70
N GLY A 432 4.19 -11.52 -9.81
CA GLY A 432 5.53 -10.98 -10.01
C GLY A 432 6.14 -11.36 -11.34
N ASP A 433 5.37 -11.94 -12.26
CA ASP A 433 5.74 -12.39 -13.62
C ASP A 433 4.58 -12.04 -14.61
N PRO A 434 4.75 -11.35 -15.75
CA PRO A 434 3.77 -11.24 -16.85
C PRO A 434 3.25 -12.59 -17.29
N ARG A 435 4.07 -13.64 -17.19
CA ARG A 435 3.69 -14.99 -17.60
C ARG A 435 2.88 -15.70 -16.53
N GLN A 436 2.79 -15.15 -15.31
CA GLN A 436 1.95 -15.72 -14.28
C GLN A 436 0.49 -15.37 -14.57
N VAL A 437 -0.28 -16.42 -14.78
CA VAL A 437 -1.73 -16.34 -14.92
C VAL A 437 -2.32 -16.99 -13.68
N GLU A 438 -3.26 -16.30 -13.03
CA GLU A 438 -4.02 -16.93 -11.95
C GLU A 438 -4.92 -17.99 -12.56
N LEU A 439 -4.98 -19.14 -11.91
CA LEU A 439 -5.94 -20.18 -12.23
C LEU A 439 -7.31 -19.76 -11.71
N PRO A 440 -8.34 -19.71 -12.57
CA PRO A 440 -9.69 -19.45 -12.13
C PRO A 440 -10.20 -20.54 -11.19
N TRP A 441 -11.03 -20.15 -10.23
CA TRP A 441 -11.58 -21.06 -9.23
C TRP A 441 -12.97 -20.59 -8.79
N ARG A 442 -13.76 -21.52 -8.25
CA ARG A 442 -15.08 -21.29 -7.68
C ARG A 442 -15.11 -21.54 -6.17
N PHE A 443 -16.07 -20.94 -5.49
CA PHE A 443 -16.37 -21.34 -4.11
C PHE A 443 -16.97 -22.74 -4.09
N LEU A 444 -16.52 -23.57 -3.15
CA LEU A 444 -17.11 -24.88 -2.89
C LEU A 444 -18.44 -24.76 -2.13
N ASP A 445 -18.63 -23.68 -1.36
CA ASP A 445 -19.91 -23.34 -0.72
C ASP A 445 -20.67 -22.29 -1.55
N PRO A 446 -21.82 -22.64 -2.17
CA PRO A 446 -22.58 -21.72 -3.01
C PRO A 446 -23.13 -20.52 -2.25
N ARG A 447 -23.40 -20.64 -0.95
CA ARG A 447 -23.85 -19.50 -0.13
C ARG A 447 -22.77 -18.44 0.01
N THR A 448 -21.51 -18.89 0.13
CA THR A 448 -20.35 -18.00 0.18
C THR A 448 -20.13 -17.31 -1.16
N ALA A 449 -20.40 -17.98 -2.30
CA ALA A 449 -20.35 -17.35 -3.62
C ALA A 449 -21.33 -16.16 -3.74
N VAL A 450 -22.61 -16.39 -3.41
CA VAL A 450 -23.65 -15.36 -3.42
C VAL A 450 -23.28 -14.17 -2.50
N TYR A 451 -22.76 -14.48 -1.33
CA TYR A 451 -22.30 -13.47 -0.38
C TYR A 451 -21.12 -12.64 -0.90
N TYR A 452 -20.07 -13.32 -1.40
CA TYR A 452 -18.89 -12.67 -1.97
C TYR A 452 -19.26 -11.75 -3.12
N GLU A 453 -20.19 -12.17 -3.97
CA GLU A 453 -20.64 -11.38 -5.11
C GLU A 453 -21.28 -10.04 -4.69
N LEU A 454 -22.03 -10.02 -3.58
CA LEU A 454 -22.54 -8.79 -2.96
C LEU A 454 -21.42 -7.93 -2.37
N VAL A 455 -20.48 -8.56 -1.63
CA VAL A 455 -19.32 -7.87 -1.04
C VAL A 455 -18.50 -7.15 -2.12
N TRP A 456 -18.19 -7.84 -3.21
CA TRP A 456 -17.46 -7.32 -4.35
C TRP A 456 -18.11 -6.05 -4.91
N ARG A 457 -19.42 -6.13 -5.21
CA ARG A 457 -20.20 -5.01 -5.77
C ARG A 457 -20.30 -3.83 -4.82
N LEU A 458 -20.59 -4.08 -3.54
CA LEU A 458 -20.70 -3.02 -2.54
C LEU A 458 -19.37 -2.28 -2.37
N THR A 459 -18.28 -3.03 -2.23
CA THR A 459 -16.94 -2.46 -2.00
C THR A 459 -16.40 -1.74 -3.24
N ALA A 460 -16.67 -2.24 -4.45
CA ALA A 460 -16.38 -1.51 -5.69
C ALA A 460 -17.12 -0.17 -5.76
N ALA A 461 -18.39 -0.15 -5.35
CA ALA A 461 -19.18 1.08 -5.30
C ALA A 461 -18.71 2.12 -4.25
N GLN A 462 -17.83 1.73 -3.31
CA GLN A 462 -17.22 2.66 -2.36
C GLN A 462 -15.85 3.19 -2.83
N GLU A 463 -15.32 2.72 -3.96
CA GLU A 463 -14.01 3.19 -4.43
C GLU A 463 -14.08 4.66 -4.90
N PRO A 464 -13.15 5.53 -4.47
CA PRO A 464 -13.14 6.92 -4.90
C PRO A 464 -13.13 7.07 -6.42
N GLY A 465 -14.01 7.92 -6.95
CA GLY A 465 -14.15 8.14 -8.39
C GLY A 465 -14.91 7.05 -9.15
N CYS A 466 -15.25 5.92 -8.51
CA CYS A 466 -16.06 4.89 -9.13
C CYS A 466 -17.53 5.33 -9.21
N ARG A 467 -18.12 5.27 -10.41
CA ARG A 467 -19.57 5.30 -10.62
C ARG A 467 -19.98 3.91 -11.10
N PRO A 468 -20.42 3.01 -10.21
CA PRO A 468 -20.71 1.64 -10.60
C PRO A 468 -21.81 1.61 -11.66
N ALA A 469 -21.48 1.08 -12.84
CA ALA A 469 -22.43 0.85 -13.92
C ALA A 469 -23.43 -0.26 -13.55
N ASP A 470 -23.02 -1.19 -12.68
CA ASP A 470 -23.85 -2.27 -12.15
C ASP A 470 -25.02 -1.73 -11.29
N PRO A 471 -26.28 -2.00 -11.66
CA PRO A 471 -27.46 -1.65 -10.88
C PRO A 471 -27.47 -2.24 -9.46
N LEU A 472 -26.97 -3.45 -9.26
CA LEU A 472 -26.97 -4.10 -7.95
C LEU A 472 -25.97 -3.44 -7.01
N ALA A 473 -24.76 -3.13 -7.48
CA ALA A 473 -23.78 -2.33 -6.74
C ALA A 473 -24.36 -0.97 -6.28
N ARG A 474 -25.09 -0.27 -7.16
CA ARG A 474 -25.78 0.99 -6.79
C ARG A 474 -26.83 0.78 -5.71
N ARG A 475 -27.67 -0.26 -5.83
CA ARG A 475 -28.72 -0.59 -4.85
C ARG A 475 -28.13 -0.97 -3.49
N ALA A 476 -27.10 -1.81 -3.46
CA ALA A 476 -26.41 -2.20 -2.24
C ALA A 476 -25.80 -0.98 -1.52
N ALA A 477 -25.09 -0.13 -2.27
CA ALA A 477 -24.50 1.08 -1.73
C ALA A 477 -25.55 2.11 -1.25
N ALA A 478 -26.69 2.22 -1.94
CA ALA A 478 -27.80 3.07 -1.53
C ALA A 478 -28.47 2.54 -0.25
N LEU A 479 -28.71 1.23 -0.16
CA LEU A 479 -29.28 0.61 1.03
C LEU A 479 -28.38 0.84 2.25
N PHE A 480 -27.08 0.51 2.13
CA PHE A 480 -26.10 0.77 3.18
C PHE A 480 -26.15 2.23 3.66
N ARG A 481 -26.10 3.21 2.75
CA ARG A 481 -26.13 4.64 3.08
C ARG A 481 -27.47 5.14 3.62
N SER A 482 -28.56 4.40 3.43
CA SER A 482 -29.90 4.80 3.89
C SER A 482 -30.12 4.60 5.40
N ARG A 483 -29.29 3.81 6.07
CA ARG A 483 -29.42 3.48 7.51
C ARG A 483 -28.11 3.67 8.27
N PRO A 484 -27.53 4.88 8.29
CA PRO A 484 -26.25 5.12 8.96
C PRO A 484 -26.36 5.04 10.50
N ASP A 485 -27.58 5.02 11.04
CA ASP A 485 -27.89 4.72 12.45
C ASP A 485 -27.70 3.24 12.79
N ARG A 486 -27.94 2.36 11.81
CA ARG A 486 -27.81 0.90 11.97
C ARG A 486 -26.46 0.38 11.51
N TRP A 487 -25.95 0.94 10.41
CA TRP A 487 -24.67 0.55 9.81
C TRP A 487 -23.72 1.75 9.78
N PRO A 488 -23.13 2.11 10.93
CA PRO A 488 -22.14 3.19 10.97
C PRO A 488 -20.88 2.86 10.15
N HIS A 489 -20.56 1.57 9.98
CA HIS A 489 -19.52 1.08 9.07
C HIS A 489 -20.05 0.04 8.08
N VAL A 490 -19.37 -0.09 6.93
CA VAL A 490 -19.71 -1.11 5.91
C VAL A 490 -19.62 -2.53 6.47
N LEU A 491 -18.72 -2.77 7.43
CA LEU A 491 -18.57 -4.06 8.09
C LEU A 491 -19.85 -4.47 8.82
N ASP A 492 -20.58 -3.51 9.40
CA ASP A 492 -21.83 -3.79 10.11
C ASP A 492 -22.92 -4.24 9.12
N PHE A 493 -23.02 -3.56 7.97
CA PHE A 493 -23.89 -3.96 6.88
C PHE A 493 -23.53 -5.35 6.36
N LEU A 494 -22.24 -5.61 6.13
CA LEU A 494 -21.76 -6.89 5.62
C LEU A 494 -21.99 -8.03 6.61
N LEU A 495 -21.82 -7.81 7.91
CA LEU A 495 -22.17 -8.80 8.94
C LEU A 495 -23.66 -9.11 8.95
N GLU A 496 -24.53 -8.11 8.79
CA GLU A 496 -25.98 -8.35 8.69
C GLU A 496 -26.36 -9.11 7.41
N ALA A 497 -25.72 -8.79 6.29
CA ALA A 497 -25.85 -9.56 5.05
C ALA A 497 -25.35 -11.00 5.23
N LEU A 498 -24.30 -11.22 6.02
CA LEU A 498 -23.75 -12.55 6.29
C LEU A 498 -24.75 -13.39 7.08
N GLU A 499 -25.31 -12.85 8.16
CA GLU A 499 -26.33 -13.54 8.94
C GLU A 499 -27.60 -13.80 8.11
N THR A 500 -27.91 -12.93 7.14
CA THR A 500 -29.01 -13.16 6.21
C THR A 500 -28.70 -14.29 5.22
N ALA A 501 -27.47 -14.37 4.72
CA ALA A 501 -27.02 -15.43 3.81
C ALA A 501 -26.98 -16.82 4.47
N ARG A 502 -26.87 -16.89 5.81
CA ARG A 502 -26.92 -18.13 6.59
C ARG A 502 -28.33 -18.71 6.76
N ARG A 503 -29.39 -17.92 6.57
CA ARG A 503 -30.76 -18.36 6.84
C ARG A 503 -31.25 -19.37 5.81
N ASP A 504 -32.05 -20.33 6.26
CA ASP A 504 -32.72 -21.29 5.40
C ASP A 504 -34.10 -20.79 4.95
N PRO A 505 -34.49 -21.01 3.68
CA PRO A 505 -33.64 -21.50 2.58
C PRO A 505 -32.58 -20.45 2.20
N PRO A 506 -31.37 -20.83 1.74
CA PRO A 506 -30.35 -19.87 1.34
C PRO A 506 -30.84 -18.96 0.20
N PRO A 507 -30.34 -17.72 0.10
CA PRO A 507 -30.66 -16.86 -1.04
C PRO A 507 -30.12 -17.49 -2.33
N ALA A 508 -30.93 -17.48 -3.39
CA ALA A 508 -30.56 -18.03 -4.69
C ALA A 508 -29.51 -17.16 -5.41
N ASP A 509 -29.56 -15.84 -5.20
CA ASP A 509 -28.66 -14.88 -5.83
C ASP A 509 -28.41 -13.63 -4.94
N PRO A 510 -27.44 -12.76 -5.32
CA PRO A 510 -27.10 -11.58 -4.53
C PRO A 510 -28.20 -10.50 -4.49
N THR A 511 -29.11 -10.47 -5.46
CA THR A 511 -30.27 -9.57 -5.46
C THR A 511 -31.26 -10.00 -4.40
N GLU A 512 -31.57 -11.29 -4.33
CA GLU A 512 -32.43 -11.86 -3.30
C GLU A 512 -31.81 -11.65 -1.91
N LEU A 513 -30.51 -11.89 -1.75
CA LEU A 513 -29.79 -11.60 -0.51
C LEU A 513 -29.97 -10.13 -0.09
N LEU A 514 -29.75 -9.19 -0.99
CA LEU A 514 -29.92 -7.76 -0.71
C LEU A 514 -31.36 -7.41 -0.31
N GLU A 515 -32.35 -7.98 -0.98
CA GLU A 515 -33.77 -7.76 -0.65
C GLU A 515 -34.14 -8.35 0.71
N ARG A 516 -33.60 -9.51 1.08
CA ARG A 516 -33.80 -10.10 2.41
C ARG A 516 -33.17 -9.23 3.50
N VAL A 517 -31.97 -8.67 3.27
CA VAL A 517 -31.35 -7.69 4.18
C VAL A 517 -32.25 -6.46 4.34
N ARG A 518 -32.76 -5.91 3.22
CA ARG A 518 -33.67 -4.77 3.24
C ARG A 518 -34.94 -5.04 4.06
N ARG A 519 -35.54 -6.23 3.92
CA ARG A 519 -36.76 -6.62 4.67
C ARG A 519 -36.49 -6.87 6.15
N ALA A 520 -35.31 -7.38 6.50
CA ALA A 520 -34.91 -7.60 7.89
C ALA A 520 -34.67 -6.30 8.67
N VAL A 521 -34.52 -5.18 7.94
CA VAL A 521 -34.35 -3.85 8.53
C VAL A 521 -35.72 -3.19 8.64
N PRO A 522 -36.20 -2.89 9.86
CA PRO A 522 -37.42 -2.11 10.03
C PRO A 522 -37.29 -0.79 9.24
N PRO A 523 -38.38 -0.35 8.56
CA PRO A 523 -38.35 0.91 7.83
C PRO A 523 -37.84 2.00 8.77
N ALA A 524 -36.94 2.86 8.26
CA ALA A 524 -36.51 4.02 9.02
C ALA A 524 -37.80 4.73 9.51
N PRO A 525 -37.89 5.09 10.81
CA PRO A 525 -39.07 5.77 11.31
C PRO A 525 -39.30 6.96 10.37
N SER A 526 -40.45 6.97 9.68
CA SER A 526 -40.79 8.03 8.74
C SER A 526 -40.49 9.33 9.45
N PRO A 527 -39.70 10.25 8.86
CA PRO A 527 -39.54 11.57 9.45
C PRO A 527 -40.96 12.10 9.58
N GLY A 528 -41.50 12.09 10.80
CA GLY A 528 -42.90 12.35 11.04
C GLY A 528 -43.28 13.62 10.31
N PRO A 529 -44.50 13.71 9.73
CA PRO A 529 -44.89 14.82 8.87
C PRO A 529 -44.38 16.09 9.51
N ARG A 530 -43.45 16.78 8.84
CA ARG A 530 -42.93 18.07 9.30
C ARG A 530 -44.15 18.98 9.33
N ARG A 531 -44.86 18.98 10.46
CA ARG A 531 -45.96 19.89 10.71
C ARG A 531 -45.32 21.25 10.61
N ASN A 532 -45.62 21.95 9.53
CA ASN A 532 -45.36 23.37 9.37
C ASN A 532 -46.14 24.08 10.48
N HIS A 533 -45.58 24.10 11.69
CA HIS A 533 -46.13 24.82 12.83
C HIS A 533 -45.80 26.30 12.63
N ARG A 534 -46.58 26.97 11.77
CA ARG A 534 -46.84 28.39 11.94
C ARG A 534 -47.81 28.54 13.11
N GLY A 535 -47.35 29.10 14.23
CA GLY A 535 -48.22 29.78 15.19
C GLY A 535 -48.59 29.09 16.52
N GLY A 536 -48.02 27.94 16.89
CA GLY A 536 -48.35 27.29 18.17
C GLY A 536 -47.20 27.31 19.17
N ARG A 537 -47.40 27.94 20.34
CA ARG A 537 -46.49 27.84 21.51
C ARG A 537 -46.15 26.35 21.78
N PRO A 538 -44.88 26.03 22.06
CA PRO A 538 -44.41 24.65 22.14
C PRO A 538 -45.02 23.93 23.37
N ARG A 539 -45.77 22.84 23.14
CA ARG A 539 -46.08 21.85 24.18
C ARG A 539 -44.96 20.78 24.25
N PRO A 540 -44.69 20.21 25.44
CA PRO A 540 -43.49 19.42 25.70
C PRO A 540 -43.57 18.05 25.02
N SER A 541 -42.46 17.62 24.43
CA SER A 541 -42.32 16.26 23.84
C SER A 541 -42.17 15.23 24.96
N ALA A 542 -42.88 14.10 24.85
CA ALA A 542 -42.59 12.89 25.63
C ALA A 542 -41.21 12.31 25.26
N PRO A 543 -40.56 11.54 26.16
CA PRO A 543 -39.12 11.44 26.25
C PRO A 543 -38.56 10.38 25.28
N GLY A 544 -38.31 10.78 24.04
CA GLY A 544 -37.16 10.23 23.33
C GLY A 544 -35.93 10.55 24.18
N VAL A 545 -35.05 9.58 24.42
CA VAL A 545 -33.81 9.75 25.20
C VAL A 545 -32.99 10.85 24.52
N ARG A 546 -33.28 12.11 24.88
CA ARG A 546 -32.53 13.27 24.46
C ARG A 546 -31.20 13.09 25.16
N ARG A 547 -30.19 12.69 24.38
CA ARG A 547 -28.80 12.75 24.84
C ARG A 547 -28.62 14.13 25.47
N ALA A 548 -28.33 14.14 26.76
CA ALA A 548 -28.11 15.39 27.47
C ALA A 548 -26.99 16.13 26.75
N VAL A 549 -27.29 17.34 26.27
CA VAL A 549 -26.30 18.18 25.59
C VAL A 549 -25.12 18.32 26.55
N THR A 550 -23.93 17.92 26.13
CA THR A 550 -22.79 17.93 27.05
C THR A 550 -22.42 19.38 27.40
N PRO A 551 -21.80 19.64 28.56
CA PRO A 551 -21.32 20.98 28.91
C PRO A 551 -20.44 21.59 27.80
N LEU A 552 -19.64 20.75 27.12
CA LEU A 552 -18.80 21.17 26.01
C LEU A 552 -19.61 21.47 24.75
N GLU A 553 -20.65 20.71 24.42
CA GLU A 553 -21.53 21.02 23.28
C GLU A 553 -22.24 22.37 23.48
N ARG A 554 -22.76 22.65 24.69
CA ARG A 554 -23.32 23.97 25.03
C ARG A 554 -22.29 25.08 24.86
N ARG A 555 -21.08 24.82 25.33
CA ARG A 555 -19.96 25.76 25.24
C ARG A 555 -19.53 26.03 23.81
N LEU A 556 -19.41 25.01 22.97
CA LEU A 556 -19.08 25.14 21.55
C LEU A 556 -20.15 25.93 20.79
N ARG A 557 -21.44 25.71 21.09
CA ARG A 557 -22.55 26.51 20.53
C ARG A 557 -22.43 27.98 20.93
N ALA A 558 -22.24 28.26 22.21
CA ALA A 558 -22.10 29.62 22.71
C ALA A 558 -20.84 30.33 22.17
N LEU A 559 -19.75 29.59 21.97
CA LEU A 559 -18.49 30.13 21.48
C LEU A 559 -18.40 30.22 19.95
N ALA A 560 -19.32 29.62 19.18
CA ALA A 560 -19.22 29.57 17.72
C ALA A 560 -19.04 30.95 17.05
N PRO A 561 -19.77 32.02 17.43
CA PRO A 561 -19.53 33.37 16.87
C PRO A 561 -18.15 33.92 17.20
N ARG A 562 -17.66 33.73 18.44
CA ARG A 562 -16.33 34.16 18.88
C ARG A 562 -15.22 33.37 18.19
N LEU A 563 -15.42 32.06 18.02
CA LEU A 563 -14.52 31.17 17.29
C LEU A 563 -14.42 31.56 15.83
N ARG A 564 -15.54 31.90 15.17
CA ARG A 564 -15.56 32.41 13.79
C ARG A 564 -14.64 33.63 13.64
N ALA A 565 -14.81 34.65 14.46
CA ALA A 565 -13.97 35.86 14.41
C ALA A 565 -12.49 35.58 14.74
N ARG A 566 -12.22 34.65 15.66
CA ARG A 566 -10.85 34.28 16.05
C ARG A 566 -10.15 33.43 15.00
N LEU A 567 -10.85 32.50 14.37
CA LEU A 567 -10.36 31.69 13.26
C LEU A 567 -10.05 32.55 12.04
N ALA A 568 -10.95 33.48 11.68
CA ALA A 568 -10.71 34.43 10.60
C ALA A 568 -9.43 35.24 10.84
N ARG A 569 -9.26 35.82 12.04
CA ARG A 569 -8.02 36.55 12.40
C ARG A 569 -6.78 35.67 12.40
N LEU A 570 -6.85 34.48 12.99
CA LEU A 570 -5.72 33.54 13.05
C LEU A 570 -5.27 33.15 11.63
N LEU A 571 -6.20 32.76 10.78
CA LEU A 571 -5.89 32.25 9.43
C LEU A 571 -5.44 33.36 8.47
N SER A 572 -5.82 34.61 8.74
CA SER A 572 -5.32 35.79 8.02
C SER A 572 -4.00 36.35 8.59
N SER A 573 -3.51 35.85 9.72
CA SER A 573 -2.27 36.34 10.34
C SER A 573 -1.01 35.71 9.73
N ALA A 574 0.13 36.37 9.91
CA ALA A 574 1.44 35.81 9.55
C ALA A 574 1.75 34.51 10.30
N ASP A 575 1.22 34.36 11.52
CA ASP A 575 1.38 33.17 12.37
C ASP A 575 0.33 32.09 12.08
N SER A 576 -0.34 32.14 10.92
CA SER A 576 -1.34 31.14 10.54
C SER A 576 -0.71 29.75 10.49
N PRO A 577 -1.29 28.74 11.17
CA PRO A 577 -0.80 27.37 11.08
C PRO A 577 -1.03 26.76 9.69
N LEU A 578 -1.86 27.39 8.86
CA LEU A 578 -2.11 27.02 7.48
C LEU A 578 -1.84 28.23 6.58
N PRO A 579 -0.57 28.51 6.22
CA PRO A 579 -0.22 29.66 5.39
C PRO A 579 -0.99 29.66 4.06
N GLY A 580 -1.57 30.82 3.72
CA GLY A 580 -2.37 31.01 2.50
C GLY A 580 -3.81 30.47 2.56
N TRP A 581 -4.17 29.71 3.60
CA TRP A 581 -5.56 29.29 3.81
C TRP A 581 -6.35 30.38 4.54
N ARG A 582 -7.56 30.63 4.07
CA ARG A 582 -8.49 31.60 4.64
C ARG A 582 -9.71 30.89 5.21
N PHE A 583 -10.25 31.46 6.27
CA PHE A 583 -11.53 31.05 6.82
C PHE A 583 -12.64 31.29 5.78
N ASP A 584 -13.46 30.28 5.50
CA ASP A 584 -14.63 30.37 4.61
C ASP A 584 -15.93 30.35 5.45
N ASP A 585 -16.15 29.28 6.23
CA ASP A 585 -17.36 29.13 7.03
C ASP A 585 -17.15 28.30 8.32
N LEU A 586 -18.03 28.50 9.28
CA LEU A 586 -18.15 27.70 10.50
C LEU A 586 -19.63 27.48 10.81
N ALA A 587 -20.13 26.28 10.54
CA ALA A 587 -21.52 25.93 10.72
C ALA A 587 -21.68 24.88 11.82
N ALA A 588 -22.69 25.05 12.67
CA ALA A 588 -23.13 23.98 13.55
C ALA A 588 -23.74 22.86 12.70
N ARG A 589 -23.19 21.64 12.79
CA ARG A 589 -23.73 20.45 12.14
C ARG A 589 -24.23 19.47 13.18
N ALA A 590 -25.53 19.17 13.14
CA ALA A 590 -26.06 17.98 13.78
C ALA A 590 -25.74 16.79 12.85
N GLY A 591 -24.69 16.03 13.18
CA GLY A 591 -24.48 14.72 12.57
C GLY A 591 -25.41 13.68 13.19
N ASN A 592 -25.24 12.41 12.81
CA ASN A 592 -25.95 11.24 13.37
C ASN A 592 -25.70 11.05 14.90
N GLY A 593 -26.18 11.97 15.74
CA GLY A 593 -26.21 11.85 17.21
C GLY A 593 -25.17 12.63 18.02
N ALA A 594 -24.18 13.28 17.39
CA ALA A 594 -23.18 14.11 18.09
C ALA A 594 -23.06 15.50 17.47
N PHE A 595 -23.13 16.55 18.31
CA PHE A 595 -22.95 17.92 17.86
C PHE A 595 -21.49 18.15 17.43
N GLY A 596 -21.32 18.77 16.26
CA GLY A 596 -20.01 19.21 15.78
C GLY A 596 -20.07 20.57 15.11
N LEU A 597 -18.92 21.22 14.99
CA LEU A 597 -18.74 22.39 14.13
C LEU A 597 -18.08 21.94 12.83
N ALA A 598 -18.68 22.25 11.69
CA ALA A 598 -18.06 22.10 10.39
C ALA A 598 -17.31 23.39 10.05
N LEU A 599 -16.00 23.30 9.90
CA LEU A 599 -15.09 24.39 9.56
C LEU A 599 -14.65 24.23 8.11
N ALA A 600 -14.97 25.21 7.27
CA ALA A 600 -14.56 25.27 5.89
C ALA A 600 -13.43 26.30 5.72
N LEU A 601 -12.36 25.90 5.04
CA LEU A 601 -11.21 26.72 4.70
C LEU A 601 -11.01 26.77 3.18
N ARG A 602 -10.45 27.87 2.66
CA ARG A 602 -10.14 28.02 1.22
C ARG A 602 -8.73 28.54 0.96
N ARG A 603 -8.12 28.06 -0.12
CA ARG A 603 -6.87 28.59 -0.69
C ARG A 603 -6.97 28.61 -2.21
N GLY A 604 -7.25 29.78 -2.78
CA GLY A 604 -7.58 29.88 -4.21
C GLY A 604 -8.85 29.07 -4.54
N LYS A 605 -8.73 28.08 -5.44
CA LYS A 605 -9.82 27.15 -5.79
C LYS A 605 -9.89 25.92 -4.87
N GLU A 606 -8.88 25.70 -4.03
CA GLU A 606 -8.86 24.56 -3.09
C GLU A 606 -9.78 24.83 -1.91
N ARG A 607 -10.48 23.78 -1.46
CA ARG A 607 -11.35 23.78 -0.29
C ARG A 607 -10.89 22.69 0.68
N LEU A 608 -10.92 22.99 1.97
CA LEU A 608 -10.64 22.05 3.04
C LEU A 608 -11.77 22.08 4.06
N ASP A 609 -12.49 20.97 4.18
CA ASP A 609 -13.60 20.83 5.12
C ASP A 609 -13.15 19.99 6.32
N LEU A 610 -13.19 20.61 7.49
CA LEU A 610 -12.86 20.01 8.78
C LEU A 610 -14.12 19.88 9.64
N ARG A 611 -14.17 18.89 10.50
CA ARG A 611 -15.23 18.73 11.50
C ARG A 611 -14.60 18.70 12.87
N LEU A 612 -15.12 19.50 13.79
CA LEU A 612 -14.70 19.54 15.19
C LEU A 612 -15.82 18.97 16.04
N THR A 613 -15.51 18.01 16.92
CA THR A 613 -16.49 17.51 17.89
C THR A 613 -15.84 17.29 19.25
N PRO A 614 -16.63 17.18 20.32
CA PRO A 614 -16.14 16.77 21.64
C PRO A 614 -15.34 15.44 21.63
N ALA A 615 -14.34 15.32 22.49
CA ALA A 615 -13.51 14.10 22.59
C ALA A 615 -14.30 12.86 23.06
N ASP A 616 -15.37 13.04 23.82
CA ASP A 616 -16.28 11.98 24.26
C ASP A 616 -17.17 11.43 23.13
N VAL A 617 -17.14 12.03 21.93
CA VAL A 617 -17.79 11.44 20.77
C VAL A 617 -17.02 10.17 20.38
N PRO A 618 -17.68 8.99 20.39
CA PRO A 618 -17.05 7.74 20.03
C PRO A 618 -16.63 7.78 18.55
N GLY A 619 -15.54 7.08 18.28
CA GLY A 619 -14.94 7.04 16.95
C GLY A 619 -13.59 7.78 16.88
N PRO A 620 -12.73 7.36 15.95
CA PRO A 620 -11.40 7.93 15.78
C PRO A 620 -11.46 9.23 14.99
N ALA A 621 -10.52 10.12 15.28
CA ALA A 621 -10.37 11.42 14.64
C ALA A 621 -8.99 11.53 13.98
N PHE A 622 -8.80 12.48 13.06
CA PHE A 622 -7.48 12.75 12.48
C PHE A 622 -6.50 13.24 13.55
N VAL A 623 -6.99 14.07 14.48
CA VAL A 623 -6.25 14.51 15.65
C VAL A 623 -7.19 14.72 16.84
N GLU A 624 -6.73 14.35 18.03
CA GLU A 624 -7.40 14.60 19.30
C GLU A 624 -6.49 15.46 20.18
N HIS A 625 -6.99 16.60 20.63
CA HIS A 625 -6.28 17.53 21.50
C HIS A 625 -7.19 18.01 22.62
N GLY A 626 -6.91 17.55 23.85
CA GLY A 626 -7.69 17.88 25.04
C GLY A 626 -9.17 17.54 24.84
N PRO A 627 -10.10 18.51 24.94
CA PRO A 627 -11.53 18.24 24.84
C PRO A 627 -12.05 18.10 23.39
N LEU A 628 -11.19 18.21 22.38
CA LEU A 628 -11.59 18.24 20.97
C LEU A 628 -11.02 17.08 20.17
N LYS A 629 -11.87 16.51 19.32
CA LYS A 629 -11.50 15.70 18.17
C LYS A 629 -11.72 16.49 16.88
N LEU A 630 -10.85 16.29 15.90
CA LEU A 630 -10.95 16.90 14.57
C LEU A 630 -10.87 15.86 13.46
N TRP A 631 -11.80 15.93 12.51
CA TRP A 631 -11.86 15.14 11.30
C TRP A 631 -11.67 16.03 10.07
N PHE A 632 -11.32 15.43 8.93
CA PHE A 632 -11.39 16.08 7.62
C PHE A 632 -12.32 15.27 6.71
N ALA A 633 -12.94 15.92 5.74
CA ALA A 633 -13.75 15.22 4.75
C ALA A 633 -12.86 14.47 3.75
N GLU A 634 -13.23 13.24 3.39
CA GLU A 634 -12.51 12.46 2.36
C GLU A 634 -12.45 13.18 1.01
N THR A 635 -13.45 14.03 0.72
CA THR A 635 -13.50 14.87 -0.48
C THR A 635 -12.50 16.04 -0.45
N THR A 636 -11.86 16.30 0.69
CA THR A 636 -10.84 17.33 0.86
C THR A 636 -9.67 16.76 1.68
N PRO A 637 -8.89 15.82 1.11
CA PRO A 637 -7.88 15.09 1.85
C PRO A 637 -6.72 16.01 2.30
N LEU A 638 -6.08 15.63 3.42
CA LEU A 638 -4.83 16.22 3.88
C LEU A 638 -3.67 15.56 3.14
N ASP A 639 -3.56 15.87 1.85
CA ASP A 639 -2.68 15.24 0.86
C ASP A 639 -1.21 15.67 0.94
N THR A 640 -0.89 16.73 1.68
CA THR A 640 0.50 17.17 1.89
C THR A 640 0.90 17.19 3.36
N PRO A 641 2.19 16.94 3.70
CA PRO A 641 2.69 17.04 5.06
C PRO A 641 2.43 18.41 5.71
N GLU A 642 2.51 19.49 4.93
CA GLU A 642 2.28 20.85 5.39
C GLU A 642 0.81 21.06 5.80
N LYS A 643 -0.15 20.54 5.00
CA LYS A 643 -1.58 20.57 5.36
C LYS A 643 -1.84 19.76 6.62
N GLN A 644 -1.23 18.57 6.74
CA GLN A 644 -1.38 17.72 7.92
C GLN A 644 -0.84 18.39 9.18
N ALA A 645 0.39 18.92 9.14
CA ALA A 645 1.01 19.63 10.24
C ALA A 645 0.21 20.88 10.64
N GLY A 646 -0.24 21.66 9.64
CA GLY A 646 -1.03 22.86 9.88
C GLY A 646 -2.41 22.59 10.50
N VAL A 647 -3.08 21.50 10.11
CA VAL A 647 -4.34 21.09 10.73
C VAL A 647 -4.13 20.59 12.17
N ARG A 648 -3.05 19.85 12.45
CA ARG A 648 -2.68 19.44 13.83
C ARG A 648 -2.43 20.66 14.72
N GLU A 649 -1.65 21.62 14.24
CA GLU A 649 -1.38 22.86 14.97
C GLU A 649 -2.65 23.70 15.17
N LEU A 650 -3.51 23.80 14.14
CA LEU A 650 -4.81 24.46 14.26
C LEU A 650 -5.69 23.80 15.33
N ALA A 651 -5.75 22.46 15.35
CA ALA A 651 -6.49 21.71 16.37
C ALA A 651 -5.94 21.97 17.78
N ARG A 652 -4.62 21.98 17.96
CA ARG A 652 -3.95 22.30 19.23
C ARG A 652 -4.30 23.70 19.72
N ARG A 653 -4.27 24.71 18.84
CA ARG A 653 -4.64 26.10 19.18
C ARG A 653 -6.12 26.22 19.56
N LEU A 654 -7.01 25.53 18.84
CA LEU A 654 -8.43 25.51 19.15
C LEU A 654 -8.72 24.85 20.50
N ALA A 655 -8.06 23.75 20.81
CA ALA A 655 -8.16 23.09 22.11
C ALA A 655 -7.72 24.03 23.25
N ALA A 656 -6.58 24.72 23.07
CA ALA A 656 -6.10 25.71 24.04
C ALA A 656 -7.07 26.88 24.24
N TRP A 657 -7.76 27.34 23.18
CA TRP A 657 -8.77 28.39 23.30
C TRP A 657 -9.99 27.95 24.08
N LEU A 658 -10.41 26.70 23.91
CA LEU A 658 -11.54 26.13 24.65
C LEU A 658 -11.20 25.79 26.10
N ALA A 659 -9.93 25.53 26.42
CA ALA A 659 -9.50 25.26 27.78
C ALA A 659 -9.54 26.50 28.69
N ARG A 660 -9.41 27.72 28.14
CA ARG A 660 -9.42 28.97 28.94
C ARG A 660 -10.81 29.22 29.55
N PRO A 661 -10.94 29.55 30.85
CA PRO A 661 -12.23 29.90 31.46
C PRO A 661 -12.92 31.03 30.68
N SER A 662 -14.23 30.93 30.52
CA SER A 662 -15.03 32.02 29.96
C SER A 662 -14.94 33.20 30.93
N ARG A 663 -14.19 34.25 30.58
CA ARG A 663 -14.26 35.54 31.27
C ARG A 663 -15.57 36.24 30.92
#